data_AF-A0AAW1DT52-F1
#
_entry.id   AF-A0AAW1DT52-F1
#
_cell.length_a   1.000
_cell.length_b   1.000
_cell.length_c   1.000
_cell.angle_alpha   90.00
_cell.angle_beta   90.00
_cell.angle_gamma   90.00
#
_symmetry.space_group_name_H-M   'P 1'
#
loop_
_entity.id
_entity.type
_entity.pdbx_description
1 polymer ?
#
loop_
_entity_poly.entity_id
_entity_poly.type
_entity_poly.pdbx_seq_one_letter_code
_entity_poly.pdbx_strand_id
1 'polypeptide(L)'
;MDEDIDKTGYSKVKTEALCKAFKYCCTVSEITIGPEASESITDVECVMKPTSPYSKAFQLKSCKNSPEFPSDFELSLNDRLEERFYAKKLLAELNNACNVDGQKMKFNILKKHEETLERAKEDAEHVRANIESRTLLRKLEIDEKKSSIQNRLIVRQQQLNSSSLSNNAAKKIQELKKQEEEQLREKALQRKKLYDMVYKNEMEFKNAYSEIVAVITNFKDFKQRIASEVELASKINVQFISLIERSKNDSITPAEVEVSSSLLKDILTISSKIKQEKEKYDDELKKKKEKEDEINLKKNLEHVKSPSPSSPPNISNDEKSEKSKYDYMEKYHSVTNYLMEIEQKLKPFITDETLKKYRSDCQKAINLPVNAISPCSAAHLTDKLKKLTTLLNGQHVTVADKRVSATSHPLGIIYCKNLLAEKIVKLGEQVVSSKPDAAFAIAAVTVAIWIEFPDFGKLLLAHFYRRCPYLIPVYWKLEENQTEEEYYKKLGFTYNDGVREELNMFLKRQGGIVRLFASLMITEKKKSLQSQPHPFNLGEGWKFLVAFVKLEPKPEISATILYDVLDVIGSSMLKLYGIQFNKLLHVICKFYLPRIIEATPEGKQGGPLCRLKTFLESIVKGKVLQPPKVLFIMDEDLPTEYDLIVVGTGLVESVVAAAASRIGKKVLHLDANSYYGHFWSTFNLDNFEQWISIKNDENREDRSGDEHTNHFKTCKDVHSLINVQWKWFLPEETNEEPETAADNVNEGAEKNDYTWTHKGLKKRSQKFNIDLSPKIILSKGPMVELLIRSGVSRYTEFISIHNVLLYINSVIEAVPFSKSDVFSSRTVSVIDKRILMKLLQEIQNFEVDSLENTSSKDETFYEYLRSFRIPENIEKYILYSIAGVSKETSRNDGIKAAQLFLSSLGVYGNSPFLWPLYGSSEIVQAFCRLCAVYGGIYCLNRGADEILVEGDKCTGILSGDKKLFAQNVVIPSSQAPYEFFTGKHLETISRGILITNKSLYSSGKKGASLLQFPSEDPSIPPVSIIELDSSTHSCPDGLCIVHLMKKGSDNDYKEFDRVINELFEIPKQPETAVNSECNDETKIENSKPTILFKLFFMLSQNQSEYSSIKPKNLHLCSGPVQFELDFISSLKTAEGIFREMYPDEEFLPAPIETPTEEE
;
A
#
# COMPACT_ATOMS: atom_id res chain seq x y z
N MET A 1 11.16 38.40 -15.79
CA MET A 1 10.64 37.66 -14.61
C MET A 1 10.88 38.45 -13.30
N ASP A 2 10.78 39.80 -13.33
CA ASP A 2 11.63 40.61 -12.43
C ASP A 2 10.96 41.82 -11.76
N GLU A 3 9.79 42.29 -12.22
CA GLU A 3 9.25 43.60 -11.79
C GLU A 3 8.21 43.57 -10.64
N ASP A 4 7.75 42.38 -10.22
CA ASP A 4 6.72 42.24 -9.15
C ASP A 4 7.21 41.58 -7.85
N ILE A 5 8.50 41.26 -7.72
CA ILE A 5 9.05 40.54 -6.54
C ILE A 5 9.82 41.46 -5.56
N ASP A 6 10.49 42.52 -6.03
CA ASP A 6 11.38 43.34 -5.18
C ASP A 6 10.66 44.40 -4.32
N LYS A 7 9.32 44.49 -4.39
CA LYS A 7 8.46 45.44 -3.63
C LYS A 7 8.43 45.20 -2.10
N THR A 8 9.38 44.42 -1.58
CA THR A 8 9.47 43.95 -0.19
C THR A 8 10.87 44.10 0.42
N GLY A 9 11.85 44.64 -0.33
CA GLY A 9 13.19 44.97 0.20
C GLY A 9 14.13 43.77 0.42
N TYR A 10 13.79 42.58 -0.09
CA TYR A 10 14.60 41.36 0.09
C TYR A 10 15.99 41.42 -0.56
N SER A 11 16.20 42.31 -1.54
CA SER A 11 17.48 42.59 -2.19
C SER A 11 18.63 42.98 -1.23
N LYS A 12 18.35 43.33 0.04
CA LYS A 12 19.37 43.64 1.06
C LYS A 12 19.69 42.50 2.05
N VAL A 13 19.06 41.31 1.95
CA VAL A 13 19.25 40.23 2.94
C VAL A 13 20.55 39.46 2.72
N LYS A 14 21.63 39.89 3.41
CA LYS A 14 22.87 39.12 3.52
C LYS A 14 22.61 37.75 4.16
N THR A 15 23.35 36.71 3.73
CA THR A 15 23.27 35.36 4.33
C THR A 15 23.63 35.34 5.83
N GLU A 16 24.40 36.31 6.30
CA GLU A 16 24.67 36.57 7.73
C GLU A 16 23.41 36.93 8.53
N ALA A 17 22.44 37.62 7.92
CA ALA A 17 21.15 37.92 8.56
C ALA A 17 20.33 36.63 8.77
N LEU A 18 20.42 35.65 7.86
CA LEU A 18 19.84 34.32 8.05
C LEU A 18 20.56 33.52 9.16
N CYS A 19 21.88 33.70 9.32
CA CYS A 19 22.63 33.15 10.47
C CYS A 19 22.20 33.79 11.80
N LYS A 20 21.93 35.10 11.83
CA LYS A 20 21.42 35.80 13.02
C LYS A 20 19.96 35.42 13.31
N ALA A 21 19.08 35.37 12.30
CA ALA A 21 17.68 35.02 12.45
C ALA A 21 17.45 33.66 13.14
N PHE A 22 18.26 32.64 12.81
CA PHE A 22 18.22 31.34 13.47
C PHE A 22 18.37 31.43 15.00
N LYS A 23 19.31 32.26 15.49
CA LYS A 23 19.59 32.39 16.93
C LYS A 23 18.41 32.97 17.70
N TYR A 24 17.63 33.86 17.09
CA TYR A 24 16.47 34.50 17.73
C TYR A 24 15.18 33.70 17.51
N CYS A 25 15.04 32.99 16.38
CA CYS A 25 13.88 32.14 16.09
C CYS A 25 13.73 30.95 17.07
N CYS A 26 14.79 30.58 17.79
CA CYS A 26 14.74 29.57 18.86
C CYS A 26 14.24 30.11 20.21
N THR A 27 14.07 31.44 20.37
CA THR A 27 13.76 32.08 21.67
C THR A 27 12.69 33.16 21.61
N VAL A 28 12.34 33.69 20.43
CA VAL A 28 11.37 34.78 20.25
C VAL A 28 10.44 34.48 19.08
N SER A 29 9.14 34.37 19.37
CA SER A 29 8.09 34.54 18.38
C SER A 29 8.00 36.01 17.98
N GLU A 30 8.04 36.29 16.68
CA GLU A 30 7.76 37.60 16.06
C GLU A 30 8.73 38.77 16.36
N ILE A 31 9.92 38.75 15.73
CA ILE A 31 10.58 40.01 15.30
C ILE A 31 10.99 39.92 13.83
N THR A 32 10.57 40.90 13.03
CA THR A 32 10.98 41.04 11.62
C THR A 32 12.20 41.96 11.55
N ILE A 33 13.37 41.41 11.20
CA ILE A 33 14.64 42.16 11.22
C ILE A 33 14.64 43.26 10.14
N GLY A 34 14.60 44.53 10.59
CA GLY A 34 14.90 45.73 9.81
C GLY A 34 16.37 46.18 9.95
N PRO A 35 16.78 47.31 9.32
CA PRO A 35 18.21 47.64 9.16
C PRO A 35 18.93 48.27 10.36
N GLU A 36 18.22 48.83 11.34
CA GLU A 36 18.80 49.75 12.35
C GLU A 36 18.65 49.18 13.78
N ALA A 37 19.46 48.17 14.13
CA ALA A 37 19.40 47.48 15.42
C ALA A 37 20.66 47.71 16.27
N SER A 38 20.64 48.78 17.07
CA SER A 38 21.62 49.17 18.11
C SER A 38 20.89 50.05 19.15
N GLU A 39 21.18 50.08 20.44
CA GLU A 39 22.24 49.41 21.22
C GLU A 39 21.83 49.32 22.72
N SER A 40 22.71 48.82 23.59
CA SER A 40 22.65 48.81 25.07
C SER A 40 21.70 47.80 25.77
N ILE A 41 21.95 47.58 27.06
CA ILE A 41 21.45 46.50 27.94
C ILE A 41 21.30 47.07 29.36
N THR A 42 20.22 46.73 30.10
CA THR A 42 20.19 46.46 31.56
C THR A 42 18.78 46.05 32.02
N ASP A 43 18.68 44.94 32.75
CA ASP A 43 17.72 44.59 33.82
C ASP A 43 16.19 44.63 33.49
N VAL A 44 15.25 44.00 34.21
CA VAL A 44 15.12 43.59 35.63
C VAL A 44 14.50 42.18 35.77
N GLU A 45 14.53 41.61 36.98
CA GLU A 45 14.07 40.28 37.37
C GLU A 45 12.54 40.02 37.28
N CYS A 46 12.18 38.75 37.50
CA CYS A 46 10.82 38.18 37.49
C CYS A 46 9.97 38.56 38.72
N VAL A 47 8.65 38.76 38.56
CA VAL A 47 7.65 38.51 39.63
C VAL A 47 6.21 38.21 39.11
N MET A 48 5.68 37.08 39.58
CA MET A 48 4.28 36.65 39.85
C MET A 48 3.01 37.18 39.11
N LYS A 49 2.32 36.20 38.46
CA LYS A 49 0.90 35.75 38.64
C LYS A 49 -0.31 36.70 38.39
N PRO A 50 -1.56 36.16 38.23
CA PRO A 50 -2.66 36.85 37.54
C PRO A 50 -3.91 37.22 38.39
N THR A 51 -4.69 38.22 37.94
CA THR A 51 -6.12 38.40 38.29
C THR A 51 -6.89 39.27 37.27
N SER A 52 -8.19 38.97 37.09
CA SER A 52 -9.25 39.80 36.47
C SER A 52 -9.90 40.71 37.57
N PRO A 53 -10.85 41.68 37.35
CA PRO A 53 -11.74 41.86 36.19
C PRO A 53 -12.19 43.30 35.77
N TYR A 54 -12.94 43.36 34.65
CA TYR A 54 -14.02 44.30 34.24
C TYR A 54 -14.19 45.73 34.85
N SER A 55 -14.41 46.72 33.96
CA SER A 55 -15.63 47.57 34.03
C SER A 55 -16.03 48.22 32.68
N LYS A 56 -17.30 48.67 32.58
CA LYS A 56 -17.99 49.28 31.42
C LYS A 56 -17.56 50.76 31.24
N ALA A 57 -17.94 51.57 30.24
CA ALA A 57 -18.92 51.54 29.13
C ALA A 57 -18.38 52.44 27.97
N PHE A 58 -19.05 52.94 26.91
CA PHE A 58 -20.39 52.88 26.28
C PHE A 58 -20.20 53.45 24.83
N GLN A 59 -21.13 53.55 23.85
CA GLN A 59 -22.56 53.21 23.66
C GLN A 59 -22.77 52.97 22.13
N LEU A 60 -23.98 52.63 21.67
CA LEU A 60 -24.38 52.66 20.24
C LEU A 60 -25.63 53.52 20.02
N LYS A 61 -25.79 54.09 18.82
CA LYS A 61 -27.06 54.64 18.30
C LYS A 61 -27.35 54.06 16.92
N SER A 62 -28.63 53.86 16.64
CA SER A 62 -29.16 53.20 15.44
C SER A 62 -29.51 54.18 14.32
N CYS A 63 -29.52 53.70 13.08
CA CYS A 63 -30.80 53.63 12.35
C CYS A 63 -30.81 52.59 11.22
N LYS A 64 -32.02 52.24 10.80
CA LYS A 64 -32.33 51.23 9.78
C LYS A 64 -32.11 51.80 8.38
N ASN A 65 -31.75 50.95 7.41
CA ASN A 65 -32.62 50.59 6.28
C ASN A 65 -31.91 49.57 5.36
N SER A 66 -32.68 48.60 4.87
CA SER A 66 -32.26 47.60 3.89
C SER A 66 -33.15 47.71 2.64
N PRO A 67 -32.58 47.91 1.44
CA PRO A 67 -33.21 47.52 0.19
C PRO A 67 -32.96 46.03 -0.08
N GLU A 68 -33.97 45.32 -0.54
CA GLU A 68 -33.82 43.99 -1.13
C GLU A 68 -33.21 44.11 -2.53
N PHE A 69 -32.54 43.05 -3.01
CA PHE A 69 -32.14 42.91 -4.42
C PHE A 69 -32.89 41.72 -5.04
N PRO A 70 -33.36 41.83 -6.30
CA PRO A 70 -34.21 40.83 -6.94
C PRO A 70 -33.43 39.60 -7.45
N SER A 71 -34.18 38.58 -7.83
CA SER A 71 -33.64 37.38 -8.51
C SER A 71 -33.23 37.65 -9.96
N ASP A 72 -32.46 36.71 -10.50
CA ASP A 72 -32.20 36.46 -11.92
C ASP A 72 -31.49 37.56 -12.73
N PHE A 73 -30.17 37.42 -12.84
CA PHE A 73 -29.40 38.00 -13.94
C PHE A 73 -28.18 37.13 -14.27
N GLU A 74 -28.08 36.63 -15.51
CA GLU A 74 -26.83 36.06 -16.04
C GLU A 74 -25.84 37.21 -16.29
N LEU A 75 -24.57 37.04 -15.86
CA LEU A 75 -23.52 38.04 -16.04
C LEU A 75 -22.32 37.47 -16.79
N SER A 76 -21.72 38.32 -17.63
CA SER A 76 -20.79 37.89 -18.67
C SER A 76 -19.37 37.68 -18.15
N LEU A 77 -18.51 37.07 -18.99
CA LEU A 77 -17.11 36.84 -18.65
C LEU A 77 -16.29 38.14 -18.46
N ASN A 78 -16.79 39.28 -18.97
CA ASN A 78 -16.07 40.56 -18.92
C ASN A 78 -16.16 41.26 -17.57
N ASP A 79 -17.29 41.15 -16.87
CA ASP A 79 -17.58 41.93 -15.66
C ASP A 79 -16.63 41.59 -14.48
N ARG A 80 -16.10 40.35 -14.49
CA ARG A 80 -15.07 39.87 -13.54
C ARG A 80 -13.72 40.60 -13.63
N LEU A 81 -13.49 41.44 -14.63
CA LEU A 81 -12.29 42.28 -14.73
C LEU A 81 -12.43 43.60 -13.96
N GLU A 82 -13.62 44.21 -13.93
CA GLU A 82 -13.85 45.46 -13.21
C GLU A 82 -13.88 45.23 -11.69
N GLU A 83 -14.52 44.14 -11.22
CA GLU A 83 -14.44 43.74 -9.80
C GLU A 83 -12.98 43.56 -9.34
N ARG A 84 -12.13 42.95 -10.16
CA ARG A 84 -10.70 42.78 -9.85
C ARG A 84 -9.93 44.11 -9.80
N PHE A 85 -10.34 45.10 -10.59
CA PHE A 85 -9.76 46.44 -10.53
C PHE A 85 -10.24 47.22 -9.30
N TYR A 86 -11.54 47.16 -9.00
CA TYR A 86 -12.14 47.81 -7.84
C TYR A 86 -11.61 47.20 -6.53
N ALA A 87 -11.51 45.87 -6.44
CA ALA A 87 -10.92 45.16 -5.29
C ALA A 87 -9.43 45.48 -5.11
N LYS A 88 -8.64 45.61 -6.19
CA LYS A 88 -7.25 46.09 -6.11
C LYS A 88 -7.17 47.53 -5.58
N LYS A 89 -8.08 48.41 -6.02
CA LYS A 89 -8.15 49.80 -5.53
C LYS A 89 -8.52 49.84 -4.05
N LEU A 90 -9.54 49.09 -3.64
CA LEU A 90 -9.98 48.99 -2.24
C LEU A 90 -8.89 48.40 -1.34
N LEU A 91 -8.12 47.41 -1.82
CA LEU A 91 -6.95 46.87 -1.10
C LEU A 91 -5.81 47.89 -0.98
N ALA A 92 -5.59 48.75 -1.97
CA ALA A 92 -4.61 49.83 -1.87
C ALA A 92 -5.06 50.92 -0.88
N GLU A 93 -6.34 51.29 -0.90
CA GLU A 93 -6.94 52.27 0.02
C GLU A 93 -6.99 51.74 1.47
N LEU A 94 -7.35 50.47 1.69
CA LEU A 94 -7.35 49.80 3.00
C LEU A 94 -5.93 49.63 3.59
N ASN A 95 -4.91 49.37 2.77
CA ASN A 95 -3.53 49.28 3.27
C ASN A 95 -2.96 50.61 3.78
N ASN A 96 -3.59 51.75 3.44
CA ASN A 96 -3.22 53.06 3.98
C ASN A 96 -3.95 53.41 5.30
N ALA A 97 -4.95 52.62 5.71
CA ALA A 97 -5.82 52.90 6.86
C ALA A 97 -5.39 52.11 8.12
N CYS A 98 -4.37 52.59 8.84
CA CYS A 98 -3.96 52.00 10.11
C CYS A 98 -4.97 52.25 11.25
N ASN A 99 -5.94 51.36 11.42
CA ASN A 99 -6.55 51.12 12.74
C ASN A 99 -7.15 49.71 12.91
N VAL A 100 -7.44 49.33 14.16
CA VAL A 100 -7.64 47.93 14.60
C VAL A 100 -8.79 47.20 13.87
N ASP A 101 -9.88 47.86 13.52
CA ASP A 101 -11.03 47.21 12.85
C ASP A 101 -10.68 46.65 11.46
N GLY A 102 -9.68 47.24 10.77
CA GLY A 102 -9.17 46.72 9.50
C GLY A 102 -8.62 45.29 9.62
N GLN A 103 -8.10 44.89 10.77
CA GLN A 103 -7.61 43.51 10.99
C GLN A 103 -8.75 42.51 11.14
N LYS A 104 -9.86 42.86 11.81
CA LYS A 104 -11.06 42.00 11.88
C LYS A 104 -11.71 41.83 10.50
N MET A 105 -11.79 42.91 9.73
CA MET A 105 -12.34 42.85 8.37
C MET A 105 -11.44 42.01 7.45
N LYS A 106 -10.12 42.17 7.56
CA LYS A 106 -9.13 41.34 6.87
C LYS A 106 -9.20 39.86 7.27
N PHE A 107 -9.39 39.55 8.55
CA PHE A 107 -9.57 38.17 9.02
C PHE A 107 -10.86 37.54 8.49
N ASN A 108 -12.00 38.25 8.53
CA ASN A 108 -13.26 37.75 8.00
C ASN A 108 -13.23 37.58 6.47
N ILE A 109 -12.56 38.48 5.74
CA ILE A 109 -12.36 38.34 4.29
C ILE A 109 -11.41 37.19 3.97
N LEU A 110 -10.32 37.01 4.72
CA LEU A 110 -9.42 35.86 4.58
C LEU A 110 -10.15 34.55 4.85
N LYS A 111 -10.88 34.43 5.96
CA LYS A 111 -11.66 33.22 6.30
C LYS A 111 -12.72 32.93 5.22
N LYS A 112 -13.45 33.93 4.74
CA LYS A 112 -14.44 33.74 3.67
C LYS A 112 -13.79 33.40 2.32
N HIS A 113 -12.57 33.87 2.06
CA HIS A 113 -11.80 33.51 0.88
C HIS A 113 -11.22 32.11 0.98
N GLU A 114 -10.80 31.68 2.17
CA GLU A 114 -10.35 30.32 2.52
C GLU A 114 -11.53 29.34 2.39
N GLU A 115 -12.69 29.64 2.97
CA GLU A 115 -13.98 28.94 2.75
C GLU A 115 -14.46 28.92 1.29
N THR A 116 -13.88 29.75 0.41
CA THR A 116 -14.15 29.75 -1.04
C THR A 116 -13.05 29.02 -1.81
N LEU A 117 -11.81 29.02 -1.31
CA LEU A 117 -10.69 28.29 -1.85
C LEU A 117 -10.82 26.80 -1.56
N GLU A 118 -11.32 26.42 -0.38
CA GLU A 118 -11.61 25.03 -0.02
C GLU A 118 -12.72 24.47 -0.89
N ARG A 119 -13.85 25.18 -1.06
CA ARG A 119 -14.86 24.81 -2.05
C ARG A 119 -14.31 24.75 -3.48
N ALA A 120 -13.45 25.69 -3.88
CA ALA A 120 -12.81 25.61 -5.20
C ALA A 120 -11.80 24.45 -5.35
N LYS A 121 -11.24 23.92 -4.25
CA LYS A 121 -10.48 22.65 -4.25
C LYS A 121 -11.43 21.47 -4.34
N GLU A 122 -12.48 21.44 -3.51
CA GLU A 122 -13.52 20.39 -3.50
C GLU A 122 -14.15 20.26 -4.88
N ASP A 123 -14.56 21.37 -5.51
CA ASP A 123 -15.06 21.45 -6.90
C ASP A 123 -14.01 20.93 -7.90
N ALA A 124 -12.74 21.33 -7.76
CA ALA A 124 -11.67 20.91 -8.68
C ALA A 124 -11.30 19.43 -8.52
N GLU A 125 -11.37 18.89 -7.30
CA GLU A 125 -11.20 17.47 -7.00
C GLU A 125 -12.42 16.66 -7.44
N HIS A 126 -13.65 17.22 -7.36
CA HIS A 126 -14.85 16.62 -7.93
C HIS A 126 -14.79 16.57 -9.46
N VAL A 127 -14.37 17.67 -10.12
CA VAL A 127 -14.16 17.72 -11.57
C VAL A 127 -13.06 16.74 -11.98
N ARG A 128 -11.97 16.65 -11.22
CA ARG A 128 -10.89 15.70 -11.48
C ARG A 128 -11.34 14.25 -11.27
N ALA A 129 -12.06 13.95 -10.20
CA ALA A 129 -12.64 12.64 -9.94
C ALA A 129 -13.65 12.25 -11.03
N ASN A 130 -14.45 13.20 -11.53
CA ASN A 130 -15.35 12.99 -12.67
C ASN A 130 -14.56 12.72 -13.97
N ILE A 131 -13.46 13.42 -14.23
CA ILE A 131 -12.59 13.16 -15.41
C ILE A 131 -11.92 11.79 -15.31
N GLU A 132 -11.37 11.43 -14.15
CA GLU A 132 -10.73 10.13 -13.92
C GLU A 132 -11.78 8.99 -13.95
N SER A 133 -12.98 9.21 -13.42
CA SER A 133 -14.11 8.26 -13.49
C SER A 133 -14.67 8.09 -14.90
N ARG A 134 -14.86 9.18 -15.67
CA ARG A 134 -15.25 9.09 -17.09
C ARG A 134 -14.18 8.40 -17.93
N THR A 135 -12.90 8.60 -17.62
CA THR A 135 -11.78 7.89 -18.26
C THR A 135 -11.78 6.39 -17.91
N LEU A 136 -12.28 6.02 -16.72
CA LEU A 136 -12.43 4.63 -16.29
C LEU A 136 -13.67 3.97 -16.91
N LEU A 137 -14.83 4.63 -16.87
CA LEU A 137 -16.07 4.23 -17.57
C LEU A 137 -15.81 3.96 -19.04
N ARG A 138 -15.13 4.88 -19.74
CA ARG A 138 -14.81 4.73 -21.16
C ARG A 138 -13.83 3.57 -21.46
N LYS A 139 -13.07 3.09 -20.46
CA LYS A 139 -12.31 1.83 -20.57
C LYS A 139 -13.21 0.62 -20.34
N LEU A 140 -14.06 0.66 -19.31
CA LEU A 140 -15.01 -0.40 -18.99
C LEU A 140 -15.97 -0.65 -20.17
N GLU A 141 -16.50 0.41 -20.79
CA GLU A 141 -17.27 0.32 -22.05
C GLU A 141 -16.48 -0.35 -23.17
N ILE A 142 -15.18 -0.06 -23.31
CA ILE A 142 -14.36 -0.64 -24.38
C ILE A 142 -14.14 -2.14 -24.12
N ASP A 143 -13.85 -2.53 -22.89
CA ASP A 143 -13.70 -3.95 -22.52
C ASP A 143 -15.05 -4.69 -22.51
N GLU A 144 -16.17 -4.02 -22.21
CA GLU A 144 -17.51 -4.57 -22.36
C GLU A 144 -17.92 -4.72 -23.82
N LYS A 145 -17.74 -3.70 -24.66
CA LYS A 145 -18.00 -3.76 -26.11
C LYS A 145 -17.14 -4.87 -26.75
N LYS A 146 -15.90 -5.06 -26.28
CA LYS A 146 -15.00 -6.18 -26.65
C LYS A 146 -15.49 -7.54 -26.13
N SER A 147 -15.94 -7.64 -24.88
CA SER A 147 -16.53 -8.86 -24.30
C SER A 147 -17.84 -9.24 -25.00
N SER A 148 -18.68 -8.27 -25.35
CA SER A 148 -19.92 -8.44 -26.12
C SER A 148 -19.64 -8.90 -27.56
N ILE A 149 -18.59 -8.36 -28.21
CA ILE A 149 -18.09 -8.89 -29.49
C ILE A 149 -17.59 -10.34 -29.33
N GLN A 150 -16.83 -10.64 -28.28
CA GLN A 150 -16.30 -11.98 -28.01
C GLN A 150 -17.42 -13.00 -27.73
N ASN A 151 -18.44 -12.63 -26.95
CA ASN A 151 -19.63 -13.45 -26.70
C ASN A 151 -20.49 -13.63 -27.96
N ARG A 152 -20.66 -12.59 -28.78
CA ARG A 152 -21.31 -12.71 -30.11
C ARG A 152 -20.53 -13.63 -31.05
N LEU A 153 -19.19 -13.62 -30.99
CA LEU A 153 -18.35 -14.57 -31.72
C LEU A 153 -18.52 -16.01 -31.21
N ILE A 154 -18.56 -16.23 -29.89
CA ILE A 154 -18.77 -17.55 -29.27
C ILE A 154 -20.16 -18.11 -29.63
N VAL A 155 -21.23 -17.32 -29.48
CA VAL A 155 -22.61 -17.73 -29.85
C VAL A 155 -22.69 -18.04 -31.34
N ARG A 156 -22.05 -17.24 -32.21
CA ARG A 156 -22.03 -17.49 -33.66
C ARG A 156 -21.18 -18.71 -34.04
N GLN A 157 -20.11 -19.00 -33.30
CA GLN A 157 -19.33 -20.23 -33.42
C GLN A 157 -20.18 -21.47 -33.04
N GLN A 158 -20.97 -21.39 -31.96
CA GLN A 158 -21.90 -22.45 -31.55
C GLN A 158 -23.03 -22.67 -32.56
N GLN A 159 -23.62 -21.60 -33.12
CA GLN A 159 -24.64 -21.68 -34.18
C GLN A 159 -24.08 -22.30 -35.48
N LEU A 160 -22.85 -21.97 -35.86
CA LEU A 160 -22.17 -22.60 -37.00
C LEU A 160 -21.90 -24.09 -36.76
N ASN A 161 -21.50 -24.49 -35.54
CA ASN A 161 -21.33 -25.90 -35.19
C ASN A 161 -22.63 -26.73 -35.28
N SER A 162 -23.80 -26.09 -35.18
CA SER A 162 -25.11 -26.74 -35.34
C SER A 162 -25.60 -26.87 -36.80
N SER A 163 -24.91 -26.27 -37.77
CA SER A 163 -25.29 -26.27 -39.19
C SER A 163 -24.27 -27.01 -40.06
N SER A 164 -24.55 -28.28 -40.33
CA SER A 164 -23.62 -29.26 -40.92
C SER A 164 -23.31 -29.03 -42.41
N LEU A 165 -22.39 -28.11 -42.74
CA LEU A 165 -21.96 -27.85 -44.11
C LEU A 165 -20.43 -27.62 -44.28
N SER A 166 -19.77 -28.64 -44.84
CA SER A 166 -18.50 -28.63 -45.60
C SER A 166 -17.26 -27.92 -45.01
N ASN A 167 -16.16 -28.67 -44.88
CA ASN A 167 -14.82 -28.18 -44.52
C ASN A 167 -14.31 -27.01 -45.40
N ASN A 168 -14.82 -26.86 -46.62
CA ASN A 168 -14.46 -25.74 -47.49
C ASN A 168 -15.02 -24.39 -46.99
N ALA A 169 -16.16 -24.38 -46.30
CA ALA A 169 -16.69 -23.18 -45.66
C ALA A 169 -15.80 -22.74 -44.50
N ALA A 170 -15.38 -23.68 -43.63
CA ALA A 170 -14.48 -23.42 -42.52
C ALA A 170 -13.14 -22.82 -42.98
N LYS A 171 -12.50 -23.41 -44.01
CA LYS A 171 -11.27 -22.85 -44.61
C LYS A 171 -11.48 -21.43 -45.16
N LYS A 172 -12.56 -21.19 -45.91
CA LYS A 172 -12.83 -19.88 -46.51
C LYS A 172 -13.16 -18.81 -45.45
N ILE A 173 -13.80 -19.18 -44.34
CA ILE A 173 -14.00 -18.31 -43.17
C ILE A 173 -12.66 -18.02 -42.47
N GLN A 174 -11.74 -18.98 -42.41
CA GLN A 174 -10.40 -18.77 -41.85
C GLN A 174 -9.53 -17.85 -42.72
N GLU A 175 -9.60 -17.98 -44.06
CA GLU A 175 -8.99 -17.03 -45.00
C GLU A 175 -9.59 -15.63 -44.87
N LEU A 176 -10.92 -15.50 -44.80
CA LEU A 176 -11.59 -14.21 -44.62
C LEU A 176 -11.22 -13.54 -43.29
N LYS A 177 -11.22 -14.28 -42.18
CA LYS A 177 -10.75 -13.77 -40.87
C LYS A 177 -9.30 -13.29 -40.95
N LYS A 178 -8.41 -14.04 -41.62
CA LYS A 178 -7.01 -13.64 -41.79
C LYS A 178 -6.88 -12.37 -42.65
N GLN A 179 -7.64 -12.26 -43.74
CA GLN A 179 -7.67 -11.06 -44.59
C GLN A 179 -8.22 -9.84 -43.84
N GLU A 180 -9.24 -10.01 -43.00
CA GLU A 180 -9.83 -8.94 -42.19
C GLU A 180 -8.88 -8.46 -41.08
N GLU A 181 -8.19 -9.40 -40.40
CA GLU A 181 -7.14 -9.11 -39.42
C GLU A 181 -5.91 -8.43 -40.06
N GLU A 182 -5.51 -8.87 -41.25
CA GLU A 182 -4.41 -8.29 -42.03
C GLU A 182 -4.76 -6.87 -42.51
N GLN A 183 -5.98 -6.63 -43.02
CA GLN A 183 -6.48 -5.27 -43.31
C GLN A 183 -6.56 -4.37 -42.08
N LEU A 184 -6.98 -4.90 -40.92
CA LEU A 184 -7.02 -4.14 -39.67
C LEU A 184 -5.61 -3.72 -39.24
N ARG A 185 -4.64 -4.64 -39.38
CA ARG A 185 -3.21 -4.40 -39.11
C ARG A 185 -2.60 -3.38 -40.07
N GLU A 186 -2.94 -3.41 -41.36
CA GLU A 186 -2.53 -2.40 -42.33
C GLU A 186 -3.11 -1.02 -42.00
N LYS A 187 -4.41 -0.93 -41.69
CA LYS A 187 -5.07 0.34 -41.28
C LYS A 187 -4.44 0.91 -40.00
N ALA A 188 -4.10 0.08 -39.02
CA ALA A 188 -3.38 0.50 -37.82
C ALA A 188 -1.97 1.02 -38.15
N LEU A 189 -1.24 0.36 -39.06
CA LEU A 189 0.08 0.79 -39.50
C LEU A 189 0.04 2.10 -40.31
N GLN A 190 -0.99 2.30 -41.13
CA GLN A 190 -1.24 3.57 -41.84
C GLN A 190 -1.56 4.70 -40.86
N ARG A 191 -2.46 4.48 -39.89
CA ARG A 191 -2.78 5.47 -38.84
C ARG A 191 -1.54 5.84 -38.02
N LYS A 192 -0.67 4.88 -37.70
CA LYS A 192 0.61 5.16 -37.03
C LYS A 192 1.51 6.07 -37.89
N LYS A 193 1.68 5.78 -39.18
CA LYS A 193 2.50 6.61 -40.09
C LYS A 193 2.02 8.07 -40.14
N LEU A 194 0.69 8.31 -40.17
CA LEU A 194 0.13 9.67 -40.12
C LEU A 194 0.44 10.37 -38.78
N TYR A 195 0.32 9.66 -37.66
CA TYR A 195 0.67 10.19 -36.34
C TYR A 195 2.17 10.54 -36.23
N ASP A 196 3.06 9.64 -36.66
CA ASP A 196 4.51 9.84 -36.65
C ASP A 196 4.93 11.07 -37.49
N MET A 197 4.21 11.38 -38.58
CA MET A 197 4.40 12.59 -39.39
C MET A 197 3.96 13.88 -38.67
N VAL A 198 2.79 13.89 -38.03
CA VAL A 198 2.33 15.07 -37.26
C VAL A 198 3.25 15.33 -36.07
N TYR A 199 3.69 14.29 -35.36
CA TYR A 199 4.63 14.41 -34.25
C TYR A 199 6.00 14.96 -34.70
N LYS A 200 6.50 14.52 -35.87
CA LYS A 200 7.72 15.09 -36.46
C LYS A 200 7.53 16.60 -36.74
N ASN A 201 6.41 16.98 -37.35
CA ASN A 201 6.11 18.38 -37.64
C ASN A 201 5.99 19.22 -36.35
N GLU A 202 5.39 18.68 -35.29
CA GLU A 202 5.30 19.33 -33.97
C GLU A 202 6.69 19.58 -33.36
N MET A 203 7.63 18.65 -33.50
CA MET A 203 8.99 18.79 -32.99
C MET A 203 9.78 19.86 -33.76
N GLU A 204 9.73 19.87 -35.09
CA GLU A 204 10.38 20.90 -35.91
C GLU A 204 9.73 22.29 -35.68
N PHE A 205 8.41 22.35 -35.52
CA PHE A 205 7.67 23.57 -35.21
C PHE A 205 8.08 24.19 -33.87
N LYS A 206 8.13 23.38 -32.80
CA LYS A 206 8.54 23.83 -31.47
C LYS A 206 9.97 24.36 -31.46
N ASN A 207 10.88 23.72 -32.18
CA ASN A 207 12.26 24.19 -32.31
C ASN A 207 12.28 25.58 -32.97
N ALA A 208 11.68 25.74 -34.15
CA ALA A 208 11.62 27.02 -34.86
C ALA A 208 10.94 28.14 -34.05
N TYR A 209 9.84 27.83 -33.34
CA TYR A 209 9.16 28.79 -32.48
C TYR A 209 9.99 29.16 -31.24
N SER A 210 10.75 28.21 -30.66
CA SER A 210 11.64 28.48 -29.53
C SER A 210 12.80 29.41 -29.89
N GLU A 211 13.35 29.32 -31.11
CA GLU A 211 14.35 30.27 -31.62
C GLU A 211 13.76 31.68 -31.72
N ILE A 212 12.55 31.81 -32.26
CA ILE A 212 11.83 33.09 -32.35
C ILE A 212 11.63 33.70 -30.95
N VAL A 213 11.17 32.91 -29.97
CA VAL A 213 11.01 33.35 -28.58
C VAL A 213 12.35 33.73 -27.93
N ALA A 214 13.44 33.02 -28.23
CA ALA A 214 14.78 33.36 -27.73
C ALA A 214 15.32 34.68 -28.32
N VAL A 215 15.00 35.00 -29.58
CA VAL A 215 15.34 36.31 -30.17
C VAL A 215 14.49 37.43 -29.56
N ILE A 216 13.18 37.22 -29.35
CA ILE A 216 12.28 38.21 -28.73
C ILE A 216 12.66 38.53 -27.28
N THR A 217 13.11 37.53 -26.51
CA THR A 217 13.38 37.70 -25.07
C THR A 217 14.70 38.40 -24.75
N ASN A 218 15.69 38.33 -25.64
CA ASN A 218 17.04 38.85 -25.39
C ASN A 218 17.26 40.33 -25.79
N PHE A 219 16.35 40.96 -26.54
CA PHE A 219 16.57 42.31 -27.08
C PHE A 219 15.34 43.22 -26.95
N LYS A 220 15.44 44.30 -26.15
CA LYS A 220 14.34 45.27 -25.96
C LYS A 220 14.13 46.16 -27.20
N ASP A 221 15.18 46.74 -27.76
CA ASP A 221 15.08 47.73 -28.85
C ASP A 221 14.78 47.11 -30.22
N PHE A 222 15.23 45.87 -30.44
CA PHE A 222 14.98 45.09 -31.66
C PHE A 222 13.48 44.80 -31.87
N LYS A 223 12.70 44.76 -30.78
CA LYS A 223 11.30 44.30 -30.74
C LYS A 223 10.33 45.11 -31.61
N GLN A 224 10.67 46.36 -31.96
CA GLN A 224 9.85 47.16 -32.87
C GLN A 224 10.04 46.81 -34.35
N ARG A 225 11.23 46.35 -34.78
CA ARG A 225 11.51 46.05 -36.20
C ARG A 225 10.83 44.77 -36.71
N ILE A 226 10.52 43.83 -35.82
CA ILE A 226 9.95 42.51 -36.15
C ILE A 226 8.52 42.31 -35.62
N ALA A 227 7.83 43.40 -35.23
CA ALA A 227 6.55 43.30 -34.50
C ALA A 227 5.46 42.55 -35.30
N SER A 228 5.38 42.78 -36.61
CA SER A 228 4.49 42.09 -37.55
C SER A 228 4.74 40.57 -37.61
N GLU A 229 5.99 40.18 -37.76
CA GLU A 229 6.45 38.79 -37.83
C GLU A 229 6.18 38.04 -36.52
N VAL A 230 6.35 38.72 -35.38
CA VAL A 230 6.07 38.17 -34.04
C VAL A 230 4.57 37.97 -33.81
N GLU A 231 3.72 38.91 -34.25
CA GLU A 231 2.27 38.75 -34.15
C GLU A 231 1.76 37.61 -35.04
N LEU A 232 2.29 37.50 -36.27
CA LEU A 232 1.97 36.44 -37.21
C LEU A 232 2.41 35.06 -36.67
N ALA A 233 3.63 34.97 -36.12
CA ALA A 233 4.12 33.76 -35.45
C ALA A 233 3.25 33.35 -34.25
N SER A 234 2.77 34.33 -33.46
CA SER A 234 1.85 34.08 -32.34
C SER A 234 0.52 33.48 -32.80
N LYS A 235 -0.07 34.04 -33.88
CA LYS A 235 -1.31 33.54 -34.49
C LYS A 235 -1.14 32.11 -35.04
N ILE A 236 -0.04 31.83 -35.74
CA ILE A 236 0.30 30.50 -36.25
C ILE A 236 0.51 29.49 -35.12
N ASN A 237 1.13 29.88 -33.99
CA ASN A 237 1.28 29.01 -32.82
C ASN A 237 -0.07 28.61 -32.18
N VAL A 238 -1.03 29.53 -32.08
CA VAL A 238 -2.39 29.20 -31.59
C VAL A 238 -3.11 28.25 -32.55
N GLN A 239 -2.97 28.45 -33.86
CA GLN A 239 -3.50 27.53 -34.88
C GLN A 239 -2.84 26.14 -34.81
N PHE A 240 -1.54 26.06 -34.55
CA PHE A 240 -0.83 24.80 -34.40
C PHE A 240 -1.24 24.04 -33.13
N ILE A 241 -1.33 24.74 -31.98
CA ILE A 241 -1.79 24.15 -30.71
C ILE A 241 -3.20 23.59 -30.85
N SER A 242 -4.14 24.36 -31.41
CA SER A 242 -5.53 23.91 -31.62
C SER A 242 -5.68 22.80 -32.69
N LEU A 243 -4.70 22.60 -33.58
CA LEU A 243 -4.61 21.41 -34.43
C LEU A 243 -4.12 20.20 -33.64
N ILE A 244 -3.07 20.36 -32.82
CA ILE A 244 -2.52 19.30 -31.96
C ILE A 244 -3.53 18.85 -30.89
N GLU A 245 -4.40 19.72 -30.39
CA GLU A 245 -5.46 19.36 -29.44
C GLU A 245 -6.58 18.56 -30.09
N ARG A 246 -7.05 18.94 -31.30
CA ARG A 246 -8.03 18.15 -32.06
C ARG A 246 -7.48 16.78 -32.46
N SER A 247 -6.23 16.71 -32.91
CA SER A 247 -5.57 15.46 -33.33
C SER A 247 -5.36 14.43 -32.20
N LYS A 248 -5.61 14.80 -30.93
CA LYS A 248 -5.60 13.90 -29.77
C LYS A 248 -6.97 13.30 -29.46
N ASN A 249 -8.04 13.97 -29.88
CA ASN A 249 -9.43 13.57 -29.58
C ASN A 249 -10.04 12.80 -30.76
N ASP A 250 -9.76 13.22 -32.00
CA ASP A 250 -10.26 12.61 -33.23
C ASP A 250 -9.19 11.78 -33.98
N SER A 251 -9.62 10.99 -34.97
CA SER A 251 -8.72 10.15 -35.76
C SER A 251 -7.99 10.93 -36.86
N ILE A 252 -6.71 11.25 -36.63
CA ILE A 252 -5.82 11.99 -37.56
C ILE A 252 -6.02 11.58 -39.03
N THR A 253 -6.40 12.57 -39.83
CA THR A 253 -6.63 12.48 -41.27
C THR A 253 -5.41 12.96 -42.07
N PRO A 254 -5.24 12.53 -43.35
CA PRO A 254 -4.17 13.05 -44.22
C PRO A 254 -4.20 14.58 -44.39
N ALA A 255 -5.38 15.19 -44.37
CA ALA A 255 -5.54 16.65 -44.49
C ALA A 255 -4.92 17.40 -43.30
N GLU A 256 -5.01 16.86 -42.08
CA GLU A 256 -4.38 17.48 -40.90
C GLU A 256 -2.86 17.36 -40.93
N VAL A 257 -2.32 16.29 -41.53
CA VAL A 257 -0.88 16.18 -41.80
C VAL A 257 -0.43 17.28 -42.78
N GLU A 258 -1.20 17.54 -43.83
CA GLU A 258 -0.92 18.61 -44.80
C GLU A 258 -1.01 20.00 -44.17
N VAL A 259 -2.05 20.29 -43.38
CA VAL A 259 -2.17 21.58 -42.64
C VAL A 259 -1.02 21.76 -41.64
N SER A 260 -0.63 20.73 -40.88
CA SER A 260 0.53 20.81 -39.98
C SER A 260 1.84 21.07 -40.73
N SER A 261 1.97 20.54 -41.96
CA SER A 261 3.14 20.76 -42.82
C SER A 261 3.17 22.19 -43.39
N SER A 262 2.01 22.79 -43.70
CA SER A 262 1.94 24.20 -44.10
C SER A 262 2.35 25.12 -42.94
N LEU A 263 1.73 24.97 -41.77
CA LEU A 263 2.02 25.82 -40.60
C LEU A 263 3.49 25.73 -40.16
N LEU A 264 4.12 24.55 -40.32
CA LEU A 264 5.56 24.37 -40.14
C LEU A 264 6.38 25.18 -41.16
N LYS A 265 6.03 25.10 -42.45
CA LYS A 265 6.70 25.86 -43.51
C LYS A 265 6.57 27.38 -43.31
N ASP A 266 5.41 27.82 -42.82
CA ASP A 266 5.14 29.22 -42.51
C ASP A 266 5.98 29.72 -41.32
N ILE A 267 6.05 28.97 -40.22
CA ILE A 267 6.88 29.38 -39.06
C ILE A 267 8.39 29.33 -39.35
N LEU A 268 8.85 28.37 -40.17
CA LEU A 268 10.23 28.32 -40.64
C LEU A 268 10.58 29.54 -41.52
N THR A 269 9.64 29.98 -42.37
CA THR A 269 9.77 31.19 -43.19
C THR A 269 9.83 32.46 -42.34
N ILE A 270 9.09 32.50 -41.21
CA ILE A 270 9.17 33.62 -40.26
C ILE A 270 10.50 33.59 -39.48
N SER A 271 10.97 32.42 -39.03
CA SER A 271 12.27 32.27 -38.36
C SER A 271 13.42 32.78 -39.25
N SER A 272 13.43 32.43 -40.55
CA SER A 272 14.48 32.90 -41.47
C SER A 272 14.46 34.42 -41.68
N LYS A 273 13.28 35.06 -41.77
CA LYS A 273 13.16 36.53 -41.83
C LYS A 273 13.68 37.21 -40.56
N ILE A 274 13.29 36.70 -39.38
CA ILE A 274 13.75 37.25 -38.09
C ILE A 274 15.27 37.11 -37.92
N LYS A 275 15.87 36.01 -38.41
CA LYS A 275 17.33 35.84 -38.44
C LYS A 275 18.00 36.86 -39.36
N GLN A 276 17.50 37.09 -40.58
CA GLN A 276 18.06 38.08 -41.50
C GLN A 276 17.97 39.53 -40.99
N GLU A 277 16.86 39.92 -40.34
CA GLU A 277 16.77 41.25 -39.72
C GLU A 277 17.68 41.39 -38.49
N LYS A 278 17.93 40.30 -37.76
CA LYS A 278 18.90 40.31 -36.65
C LYS A 278 20.32 40.53 -37.16
N GLU A 279 20.73 39.82 -38.22
CA GLU A 279 22.05 39.97 -38.83
C GLU A 279 22.29 41.41 -39.29
N LYS A 280 21.32 42.05 -39.96
CA LYS A 280 21.40 43.48 -40.33
C LYS A 280 21.58 44.41 -39.12
N TYR A 281 20.84 44.15 -38.03
CA TYR A 281 20.90 44.97 -36.82
C TYR A 281 22.23 44.81 -36.07
N ASP A 282 22.75 43.60 -35.96
CA ASP A 282 24.08 43.33 -35.37
C ASP A 282 25.20 44.03 -36.18
N ASP A 283 25.06 44.06 -37.52
CA ASP A 283 25.98 44.72 -38.44
C ASP A 283 25.89 46.27 -38.38
N GLU A 284 24.69 46.82 -38.20
CA GLU A 284 24.48 48.26 -37.90
C GLU A 284 25.13 48.67 -36.57
N LEU A 285 24.98 47.84 -35.52
CA LEU A 285 25.60 48.04 -34.21
C LEU A 285 27.13 48.05 -34.30
N LYS A 286 27.70 47.13 -35.09
CA LYS A 286 29.15 47.00 -35.29
C LYS A 286 29.74 48.24 -35.97
N LYS A 287 29.12 48.70 -37.06
CA LYS A 287 29.48 49.95 -37.77
C LYS A 287 29.27 51.22 -36.93
N LYS A 288 28.48 51.15 -35.86
CA LYS A 288 28.33 52.22 -34.87
C LYS A 288 29.51 52.25 -33.90
N LYS A 289 29.88 51.11 -33.32
CA LYS A 289 31.03 50.98 -32.41
C LYS A 289 32.35 51.36 -33.10
N GLU A 290 32.58 50.89 -34.31
CA GLU A 290 33.79 51.22 -35.09
C GLU A 290 34.00 52.74 -35.25
N LYS A 291 32.92 53.54 -35.30
CA LYS A 291 32.98 55.01 -35.32
C LYS A 291 33.16 55.66 -33.94
N GLU A 292 32.65 55.04 -32.88
CA GLU A 292 32.86 55.51 -31.50
C GLU A 292 34.30 55.23 -31.05
N ASP A 293 34.89 54.11 -31.47
CA ASP A 293 36.28 53.74 -31.20
C ASP A 293 37.28 54.64 -31.96
N GLU A 294 37.01 55.03 -33.22
CA GLU A 294 37.79 56.07 -33.93
C GLU A 294 37.81 57.42 -33.21
N ILE A 295 36.71 57.79 -32.53
CA ILE A 295 36.59 59.04 -31.76
C ILE A 295 37.38 58.94 -30.45
N ASN A 296 37.36 57.79 -29.78
CA ASN A 296 38.12 57.56 -28.55
C ASN A 296 39.63 57.47 -28.79
N LEU A 297 40.07 56.88 -29.91
CA LEU A 297 41.49 56.74 -30.24
C LEU A 297 42.22 58.09 -30.36
N LYS A 298 41.51 59.15 -30.75
CA LYS A 298 42.04 60.52 -30.87
C LYS A 298 42.22 61.27 -29.54
N LYS A 299 41.80 60.72 -28.39
CA LYS A 299 41.90 61.38 -27.07
C LYS A 299 43.07 60.98 -26.19
N ASN A 300 43.76 59.87 -26.47
CA ASN A 300 44.69 59.22 -25.52
C ASN A 300 46.18 59.33 -25.90
N LEU A 301 46.62 60.43 -26.52
CA LEU A 301 48.00 60.59 -27.02
C LEU A 301 48.94 61.50 -26.19
N GLU A 302 48.49 62.06 -25.07
CA GLU A 302 49.32 62.95 -24.24
C GLU A 302 49.41 62.55 -22.76
N HIS A 303 50.34 61.64 -22.42
CA HIS A 303 51.38 61.81 -21.37
C HIS A 303 52.05 60.48 -20.99
N VAL A 304 53.37 60.39 -21.12
CA VAL A 304 54.19 59.26 -20.63
C VAL A 304 55.58 59.76 -20.19
N LYS A 305 55.99 59.45 -18.95
CA LYS A 305 57.37 59.09 -18.55
C LYS A 305 57.42 58.56 -17.11
N SER A 306 58.53 57.90 -16.77
CA SER A 306 58.77 56.98 -15.64
C SER A 306 60.00 57.42 -14.80
N PRO A 307 60.57 56.69 -13.79
CA PRO A 307 60.29 55.32 -13.29
C PRO A 307 60.28 55.15 -11.73
N SER A 308 60.39 53.90 -11.28
CA SER A 308 60.44 53.33 -9.90
C SER A 308 61.78 53.60 -9.14
N PRO A 309 62.06 53.08 -7.89
CA PRO A 309 61.33 52.12 -7.02
C PRO A 309 61.34 52.42 -5.48
N SER A 310 60.71 51.56 -4.65
CA SER A 310 61.22 51.06 -3.34
C SER A 310 60.18 50.21 -2.57
N SER A 311 60.59 49.52 -1.49
CA SER A 311 59.84 48.51 -0.74
C SER A 311 59.00 49.07 0.45
N PRO A 312 57.87 48.45 0.81
CA PRO A 312 57.01 48.90 1.90
C PRO A 312 57.50 48.46 3.30
N PRO A 313 57.51 49.34 4.32
CA PRO A 313 57.61 48.96 5.73
C PRO A 313 56.23 48.65 6.35
N ASN A 314 56.23 47.94 7.49
CA ASN A 314 55.02 47.54 8.21
C ASN A 314 54.17 48.74 8.67
N ILE A 315 52.85 48.66 8.45
CA ILE A 315 51.83 49.22 9.35
C ILE A 315 50.83 48.11 9.65
N SER A 316 50.49 47.95 10.93
CA SER A 316 49.58 46.91 11.43
C SER A 316 48.11 47.24 11.15
N ASN A 317 47.43 46.39 10.38
CA ASN A 317 45.97 46.35 10.38
C ASN A 317 45.48 45.39 11.46
N ASP A 318 44.75 45.92 12.44
CA ASP A 318 44.14 45.17 13.54
C ASP A 318 42.85 44.48 13.04
N GLU A 319 42.99 43.49 12.14
CA GLU A 319 41.87 42.68 11.66
C GLU A 319 41.34 41.74 12.74
N LYS A 320 40.56 42.30 13.67
CA LYS A 320 39.67 41.55 14.56
C LYS A 320 38.55 40.91 13.74
N SER A 321 38.90 39.80 13.10
CA SER A 321 37.94 38.91 12.45
C SER A 321 36.89 38.43 13.46
N GLU A 322 35.64 38.87 13.29
CA GLU A 322 34.49 38.30 14.00
C GLU A 322 34.29 36.85 13.56
N LYS A 323 35.00 35.92 14.21
CA LYS A 323 34.86 34.49 13.95
C LYS A 323 33.39 34.09 14.12
N SER A 324 32.82 33.51 13.06
CA SER A 324 31.53 32.81 13.13
C SER A 324 31.56 31.83 14.30
N LYS A 325 30.69 32.03 15.30
CA LYS A 325 30.63 31.26 16.56
C LYS A 325 30.07 29.83 16.39
N TYR A 326 30.35 29.20 15.25
CA TYR A 326 30.02 27.82 14.91
C TYR A 326 30.98 27.38 13.80
N ASP A 327 31.93 26.51 14.13
CA ASP A 327 32.94 26.02 13.20
C ASP A 327 32.66 24.57 12.77
N TYR A 328 32.48 24.38 11.46
CA TYR A 328 32.32 23.06 10.86
C TYR A 328 33.61 22.25 10.87
N MET A 329 34.77 22.92 10.81
CA MET A 329 36.06 22.26 10.86
C MET A 329 36.36 21.73 12.26
N GLU A 330 36.05 22.47 13.33
CA GLU A 330 36.11 21.96 14.71
C GLU A 330 35.26 20.68 14.87
N LYS A 331 33.99 20.71 14.42
CA LYS A 331 33.10 19.54 14.45
C LYS A 331 33.65 18.36 13.63
N TYR A 332 34.19 18.63 12.45
CA TYR A 332 34.80 17.61 11.58
C TYR A 332 36.04 16.96 12.22
N HIS A 333 37.01 17.75 12.68
CA HIS A 333 38.21 17.24 13.32
C HIS A 333 37.86 16.46 14.59
N SER A 334 36.89 16.92 15.38
CA SER A 334 36.43 16.22 16.59
C SER A 334 35.94 14.79 16.30
N VAL A 335 35.06 14.59 15.32
CA VAL A 335 34.55 13.24 14.99
C VAL A 335 35.57 12.41 14.21
N THR A 336 36.41 13.03 13.37
CA THR A 336 37.40 12.32 12.56
C THR A 336 38.57 11.82 13.41
N ASN A 337 39.08 12.64 14.33
CA ASN A 337 40.12 12.23 15.29
C ASN A 337 39.60 11.09 16.18
N TYR A 338 38.32 11.13 16.60
CA TYR A 338 37.69 10.04 17.35
C TYR A 338 37.61 8.74 16.54
N LEU A 339 37.26 8.80 15.25
CA LEU A 339 37.30 7.62 14.38
C LEU A 339 38.73 7.08 14.22
N MET A 340 39.73 7.94 14.04
CA MET A 340 41.14 7.53 13.94
C MET A 340 41.65 6.88 15.23
N GLU A 341 41.29 7.42 16.40
CA GLU A 341 41.60 6.83 17.71
C GLU A 341 41.00 5.43 17.87
N ILE A 342 39.74 5.26 17.45
CA ILE A 342 39.05 3.95 17.48
C ILE A 342 39.62 2.98 16.45
N GLU A 343 39.94 3.41 15.23
CA GLU A 343 40.59 2.56 14.22
C GLU A 343 42.02 2.16 14.65
N GLN A 344 42.76 3.03 15.33
CA GLN A 344 44.07 2.72 15.92
C GLN A 344 43.94 1.69 17.06
N LYS A 345 42.98 1.86 17.98
CA LYS A 345 42.68 0.90 19.05
C LYS A 345 42.24 -0.47 18.52
N LEU A 346 41.49 -0.49 17.42
CA LEU A 346 41.03 -1.72 16.78
C LEU A 346 42.10 -2.38 15.89
N LYS A 347 43.17 -1.68 15.48
CA LYS A 347 44.18 -2.21 14.56
C LYS A 347 44.79 -3.55 15.01
N PRO A 348 45.27 -3.73 16.27
CA PRO A 348 45.78 -5.03 16.74
C PRO A 348 44.68 -6.12 16.73
N PHE A 349 43.48 -5.76 17.19
CA PHE A 349 42.31 -6.65 17.24
C PHE A 349 41.84 -7.11 15.85
N ILE A 350 42.07 -6.32 14.80
CA ILE A 350 41.74 -6.68 13.41
C ILE A 350 42.82 -7.56 12.78
N THR A 351 44.10 -7.33 13.10
CA THR A 351 45.24 -8.09 12.55
C THR A 351 45.44 -9.47 13.20
N ASP A 352 44.92 -9.69 14.41
CA ASP A 352 45.01 -10.98 15.10
C ASP A 352 44.19 -12.08 14.38
N GLU A 353 44.85 -13.06 13.77
CA GLU A 353 44.18 -14.18 13.10
C GLU A 353 43.42 -15.12 14.05
N THR A 354 43.78 -15.21 15.34
CA THR A 354 43.07 -16.07 16.31
C THR A 354 41.64 -15.57 16.56
N LEU A 355 41.46 -14.25 16.63
CA LEU A 355 40.18 -13.58 16.83
C LEU A 355 39.31 -13.47 15.57
N LYS A 356 39.77 -13.99 14.42
CA LYS A 356 39.09 -13.94 13.11
C LYS A 356 37.69 -14.55 13.12
N LYS A 357 37.52 -15.68 13.81
CA LYS A 357 36.21 -16.34 14.00
C LYS A 357 35.25 -15.44 14.76
N TYR A 358 35.69 -14.89 15.89
CA TYR A 358 34.91 -13.95 16.69
C TYR A 358 34.52 -12.68 15.91
N ARG A 359 35.47 -12.08 15.17
CA ARG A 359 35.18 -10.94 14.27
C ARG A 359 34.13 -11.30 13.22
N SER A 360 34.20 -12.48 12.60
CA SER A 360 33.22 -12.95 11.63
C SER A 360 31.83 -13.09 12.23
N ASP A 361 31.71 -13.67 13.42
CA ASP A 361 30.42 -13.90 14.06
C ASP A 361 29.78 -12.59 14.58
N CYS A 362 30.56 -11.68 15.17
CA CYS A 362 30.13 -10.29 15.43
C CYS A 362 29.71 -9.56 14.14
N GLN A 363 30.44 -9.75 13.04
CA GLN A 363 30.12 -9.12 11.76
C GLN A 363 28.84 -9.67 11.14
N LYS A 364 28.51 -10.96 11.30
CA LYS A 364 27.20 -11.52 10.92
C LYS A 364 26.07 -10.94 11.79
N ALA A 365 26.29 -10.84 13.10
CA ALA A 365 25.34 -10.29 14.05
C ALA A 365 24.96 -8.82 13.77
N ILE A 366 25.85 -8.03 13.16
CA ILE A 366 25.55 -6.69 12.63
C ILE A 366 24.98 -6.76 11.20
N ASN A 367 25.64 -7.46 10.27
CA ASN A 367 25.26 -7.44 8.85
C ASN A 367 23.83 -7.94 8.59
N LEU A 368 23.40 -9.02 9.26
CA LEU A 368 22.09 -9.63 9.02
C LEU A 368 20.92 -8.69 9.37
N PRO A 369 20.81 -8.13 10.59
CA PRO A 369 19.72 -7.21 10.89
C PRO A 369 19.82 -5.89 10.12
N VAL A 370 21.03 -5.39 9.80
CA VAL A 370 21.22 -4.13 9.05
C VAL A 370 20.82 -4.26 7.59
N ASN A 371 21.28 -5.30 6.89
CA ASN A 371 20.93 -5.54 5.49
C ASN A 371 19.46 -5.90 5.31
N ALA A 372 18.80 -6.40 6.37
CA ALA A 372 17.38 -6.71 6.38
C ALA A 372 16.47 -5.50 6.68
N ILE A 373 16.99 -4.28 6.88
CA ILE A 373 16.13 -3.10 7.12
C ILE A 373 15.38 -2.72 5.83
N SER A 374 14.05 -2.81 5.87
CA SER A 374 13.16 -2.43 4.77
C SER A 374 11.89 -1.72 5.27
N PRO A 375 11.23 -0.89 4.44
CA PRO A 375 10.00 -0.17 4.81
C PRO A 375 8.75 -1.09 4.77
N CYS A 376 8.84 -2.29 5.34
CA CYS A 376 7.76 -3.30 5.27
C CYS A 376 6.75 -3.19 6.42
N SER A 377 7.18 -2.99 7.67
CA SER A 377 6.29 -2.76 8.81
C SER A 377 7.04 -2.22 10.04
N ALA A 378 6.33 -1.53 10.95
CA ALA A 378 6.89 -1.05 12.21
C ALA A 378 7.38 -2.19 13.13
N ALA A 379 6.69 -3.34 13.12
CA ALA A 379 7.09 -4.55 13.86
C ALA A 379 8.42 -5.10 13.31
N HIS A 380 8.58 -5.16 11.98
CA HIS A 380 9.81 -5.62 11.35
C HIS A 380 11.01 -4.73 11.69
N LEU A 381 10.85 -3.40 11.68
CA LEU A 381 11.88 -2.44 12.12
C LEU A 381 12.21 -2.58 13.61
N THR A 382 11.20 -2.78 14.45
CA THR A 382 11.36 -2.97 15.90
C THR A 382 12.16 -4.23 16.23
N ASP A 383 11.99 -5.33 15.48
CA ASP A 383 12.83 -6.53 15.60
C ASP A 383 14.31 -6.26 15.27
N LYS A 384 14.61 -5.54 14.18
CA LYS A 384 16.01 -5.23 13.81
C LYS A 384 16.65 -4.29 14.83
N LEU A 385 15.91 -3.28 15.29
CA LEU A 385 16.32 -2.40 16.38
C LEU A 385 16.65 -3.20 17.64
N LYS A 386 15.72 -4.04 18.11
CA LYS A 386 15.91 -4.87 19.32
C LYS A 386 17.13 -5.78 19.21
N LYS A 387 17.35 -6.44 18.07
CA LYS A 387 18.53 -7.30 17.84
C LYS A 387 19.84 -6.50 17.90
N LEU A 388 19.87 -5.30 17.32
CA LEU A 388 21.04 -4.43 17.35
C LEU A 388 21.32 -3.86 18.76
N THR A 389 20.31 -3.34 19.46
CA THR A 389 20.51 -2.78 20.81
C THR A 389 20.85 -3.86 21.83
N THR A 390 20.28 -5.06 21.74
CA THR A 390 20.67 -6.25 22.54
C THR A 390 22.17 -6.54 22.42
N LEU A 391 22.71 -6.58 21.19
CA LEU A 391 24.14 -6.84 20.95
C LEU A 391 25.03 -5.70 21.48
N LEU A 392 24.62 -4.44 21.30
CA LEU A 392 25.39 -3.27 21.74
C LEU A 392 25.38 -3.07 23.26
N ASN A 393 24.32 -3.49 23.95
CA ASN A 393 24.26 -3.63 25.40
C ASN A 393 25.02 -4.86 25.94
N GLY A 394 25.74 -5.59 25.09
CA GLY A 394 26.62 -6.69 25.50
C GLY A 394 25.89 -7.99 25.85
N GLN A 395 24.61 -8.11 25.49
CA GLN A 395 23.81 -9.31 25.68
C GLN A 395 23.97 -10.26 24.48
N HIS A 396 23.55 -11.52 24.65
CA HIS A 396 23.63 -12.53 23.59
C HIS A 396 22.53 -12.35 22.53
N VAL A 397 22.92 -12.46 21.26
CA VAL A 397 22.01 -12.48 20.10
C VAL A 397 22.23 -13.77 19.31
N THR A 398 21.16 -14.44 18.92
CA THR A 398 21.22 -15.67 18.11
C THR A 398 21.40 -15.35 16.64
N VAL A 399 22.38 -15.99 15.99
CA VAL A 399 22.73 -15.83 14.58
C VAL A 399 23.03 -17.21 14.01
N ALA A 400 22.16 -17.73 13.12
CA ALA A 400 22.27 -19.09 12.56
C ALA A 400 22.63 -20.12 13.67
N ASP A 401 21.73 -20.20 14.66
CA ASP A 401 21.74 -21.09 15.82
C ASP A 401 22.92 -20.93 16.80
N LYS A 402 23.74 -19.90 16.62
CA LYS A 402 24.87 -19.58 17.51
C LYS A 402 24.58 -18.31 18.32
N ARG A 403 24.80 -18.36 19.63
CA ARG A 403 24.72 -17.20 20.53
C ARG A 403 26.01 -16.37 20.45
N VAL A 404 25.95 -15.21 19.81
CA VAL A 404 27.05 -14.24 19.72
C VAL A 404 26.88 -13.18 20.80
N SER A 405 27.96 -12.75 21.47
CA SER A 405 27.95 -11.55 22.32
C SER A 405 29.19 -10.70 22.09
N ALA A 406 29.00 -9.38 22.00
CA ALA A 406 30.05 -8.40 21.82
C ALA A 406 30.91 -8.14 23.08
N THR A 407 30.54 -8.66 24.25
CA THR A 407 31.34 -8.59 25.49
C THR A 407 32.40 -9.68 25.61
N SER A 408 32.40 -10.68 24.72
CA SER A 408 33.37 -11.80 24.74
C SER A 408 34.82 -11.37 24.46
N HIS A 409 35.06 -10.11 24.12
CA HIS A 409 36.36 -9.48 24.02
C HIS A 409 36.24 -7.98 24.40
N PRO A 410 37.19 -7.37 25.14
CA PRO A 410 37.06 -5.98 25.62
C PRO A 410 36.82 -4.93 24.51
N LEU A 411 37.36 -5.15 23.31
CA LEU A 411 37.17 -4.26 22.16
C LEU A 411 35.94 -4.62 21.29
N GLY A 412 35.16 -5.65 21.66
CA GLY A 412 34.07 -6.19 20.84
C GLY A 412 32.89 -5.23 20.65
N ILE A 413 32.40 -4.58 21.71
CA ILE A 413 31.35 -3.55 21.60
C ILE A 413 31.82 -2.39 20.71
N ILE A 414 33.07 -1.94 20.88
CA ILE A 414 33.66 -0.84 20.09
C ILE A 414 33.74 -1.22 18.60
N TYR A 415 34.17 -2.45 18.31
CA TYR A 415 34.17 -3.01 16.96
C TYR A 415 32.75 -3.05 16.37
N CYS A 416 31.76 -3.55 17.12
CA CYS A 416 30.36 -3.62 16.67
C CYS A 416 29.76 -2.23 16.41
N LYS A 417 30.00 -1.22 17.27
CA LYS A 417 29.53 0.16 17.04
C LYS A 417 30.18 0.79 15.80
N ASN A 418 31.49 0.61 15.63
CA ASN A 418 32.20 1.15 14.47
C ASN A 418 31.75 0.48 13.16
N LEU A 419 31.60 -0.85 13.17
CA LEU A 419 31.10 -1.62 12.03
C LEU A 419 29.65 -1.25 11.67
N LEU A 420 28.77 -1.10 12.67
CA LEU A 420 27.38 -0.68 12.46
C LEU A 420 27.30 0.70 11.80
N ALA A 421 28.10 1.65 12.29
CA ALA A 421 28.18 2.99 11.73
C ALA A 421 28.67 2.99 10.27
N GLU A 422 29.73 2.23 9.96
CA GLU A 422 30.22 2.08 8.58
C GLU A 422 29.17 1.42 7.67
N LYS A 423 28.44 0.42 8.19
CA LYS A 423 27.43 -0.34 7.45
C LYS A 423 26.18 0.47 7.13
N ILE A 424 25.69 1.29 8.05
CA ILE A 424 24.55 2.17 7.82
C ILE A 424 24.87 3.19 6.72
N VAL A 425 26.07 3.79 6.71
CA VAL A 425 26.49 4.71 5.64
C VAL A 425 26.62 3.99 4.29
N LYS A 426 27.09 2.73 4.28
CA LYS A 426 27.10 1.87 3.07
C LYS A 426 25.71 1.55 2.53
N LEU A 427 24.65 1.47 3.36
CA LEU A 427 23.28 1.37 2.85
C LEU A 427 22.86 2.63 2.08
N GLY A 428 23.38 3.81 2.47
CA GLY A 428 23.26 5.04 1.69
C GLY A 428 23.87 4.91 0.29
N GLU A 429 25.08 4.35 0.21
CA GLU A 429 25.78 4.10 -1.05
C GLU A 429 25.08 3.07 -1.96
N GLN A 430 24.58 1.97 -1.38
CA GLN A 430 24.17 0.78 -2.12
C GLN A 430 22.65 0.65 -2.30
N VAL A 431 21.87 0.92 -1.25
CA VAL A 431 20.41 0.71 -1.25
C VAL A 431 19.69 2.01 -1.56
N VAL A 432 19.93 3.08 -0.79
CA VAL A 432 19.22 4.36 -0.92
C VAL A 432 19.48 5.03 -2.27
N SER A 433 20.70 4.89 -2.81
CA SER A 433 21.07 5.36 -4.14
C SER A 433 20.23 4.78 -5.28
N SER A 434 19.56 3.64 -5.07
CA SER A 434 18.70 2.97 -6.06
C SER A 434 17.24 2.79 -5.60
N LYS A 435 16.95 2.92 -4.31
CA LYS A 435 15.62 2.90 -3.69
C LYS A 435 15.50 4.04 -2.66
N PRO A 436 15.16 5.27 -3.08
CA PRO A 436 15.12 6.45 -2.21
C PRO A 436 14.37 6.26 -0.88
N ASP A 437 13.21 5.61 -0.91
CA ASP A 437 12.32 5.45 0.24
C ASP A 437 12.90 4.59 1.37
N ALA A 438 13.91 3.74 1.06
CA ALA A 438 14.62 2.97 2.08
C ALA A 438 15.34 3.86 3.11
N ALA A 439 15.65 5.12 2.74
CA ALA A 439 16.29 6.08 3.62
C ALA A 439 15.54 6.28 4.94
N PHE A 440 14.21 6.33 4.90
CA PHE A 440 13.38 6.61 6.08
C PHE A 440 13.36 5.43 7.05
N ALA A 441 13.25 4.20 6.54
CA ALA A 441 13.32 2.97 7.34
C ALA A 441 14.70 2.81 8.03
N ILE A 442 15.79 3.10 7.31
CA ILE A 442 17.15 3.06 7.85
C ILE A 442 17.34 4.18 8.87
N ALA A 443 16.89 5.40 8.58
CA ALA A 443 16.99 6.54 9.48
C ALA A 443 16.24 6.31 10.81
N ALA A 444 15.04 5.73 10.77
CA ALA A 444 14.24 5.43 11.95
C ALA A 444 14.95 4.49 12.94
N VAL A 445 15.55 3.41 12.45
CA VAL A 445 16.37 2.50 13.27
C VAL A 445 17.66 3.21 13.74
N THR A 446 18.30 3.98 12.86
CA THR A 446 19.57 4.67 13.14
C THR A 446 19.44 5.73 14.24
N VAL A 447 18.40 6.55 14.22
CA VAL A 447 18.14 7.59 15.24
C VAL A 447 17.85 6.96 16.60
N ALA A 448 17.09 5.87 16.66
CA ALA A 448 16.84 5.16 17.91
C ALA A 448 18.15 4.63 18.54
N ILE A 449 19.04 4.04 17.73
CA ILE A 449 20.36 3.58 18.19
C ILE A 449 21.28 4.76 18.58
N TRP A 450 21.19 5.91 17.90
CA TRP A 450 21.95 7.11 18.28
C TRP A 450 21.51 7.66 19.65
N ILE A 451 20.20 7.71 19.93
CA ILE A 451 19.68 8.15 21.23
C ILE A 451 20.18 7.24 22.36
N GLU A 452 20.18 5.92 22.16
CA GLU A 452 20.66 4.95 23.15
C GLU A 452 22.21 4.93 23.27
N PHE A 453 22.93 5.16 22.17
CA PHE A 453 24.40 5.10 22.10
C PHE A 453 25.01 6.36 21.44
N PRO A 454 25.20 7.47 22.19
CA PRO A 454 25.75 8.72 21.65
C PRO A 454 27.16 8.62 21.06
N ASP A 455 27.95 7.63 21.48
CA ASP A 455 29.29 7.33 20.95
C ASP A 455 29.25 6.67 19.56
N PHE A 456 28.26 5.83 19.29
CA PHE A 456 27.95 5.35 17.94
C PHE A 456 27.59 6.52 17.01
N GLY A 457 26.84 7.52 17.51
CA GLY A 457 26.51 8.73 16.76
C GLY A 457 27.73 9.53 16.28
N LYS A 458 28.81 9.59 17.07
CA LYS A 458 30.08 10.21 16.64
C LYS A 458 30.73 9.44 15.50
N LEU A 459 30.77 8.10 15.60
CA LEU A 459 31.31 7.22 14.55
C LEU A 459 30.47 7.32 13.27
N LEU A 460 29.15 7.36 13.40
CA LEU A 460 28.21 7.52 12.28
C LEU A 460 28.49 8.82 11.51
N LEU A 461 28.60 9.96 12.20
CA LEU A 461 28.98 11.23 11.56
C LEU A 461 30.37 11.17 10.90
N ALA A 462 31.35 10.54 11.54
CA ALA A 462 32.69 10.39 10.97
C ALA A 462 32.69 9.55 9.69
N HIS A 463 31.94 8.44 9.63
CA HIS A 463 31.79 7.65 8.39
C HIS A 463 30.99 8.40 7.33
N PHE A 464 29.94 9.16 7.69
CA PHE A 464 29.23 10.03 6.76
C PHE A 464 30.19 11.04 6.10
N TYR A 465 31.00 11.75 6.90
CA TYR A 465 31.98 12.70 6.39
C TYR A 465 33.11 12.03 5.59
N ARG A 466 33.52 10.81 5.95
CA ARG A 466 34.52 10.03 5.19
C ARG A 466 34.00 9.49 3.86
N ARG A 467 32.69 9.25 3.70
CA ARG A 467 32.09 8.75 2.45
C ARG A 467 31.45 9.83 1.57
N CYS A 468 30.97 10.92 2.17
CA CYS A 468 30.44 12.09 1.50
C CYS A 468 31.00 13.36 2.14
N PRO A 469 32.19 13.83 1.71
CA PRO A 469 32.85 14.99 2.31
C PRO A 469 32.04 16.30 2.15
N TYR A 470 31.09 16.34 1.19
CA TYR A 470 30.21 17.48 0.92
C TYR A 470 29.09 17.67 1.95
N LEU A 471 28.93 16.73 2.89
CA LEU A 471 28.12 16.92 4.11
C LEU A 471 28.79 17.87 5.12
N ILE A 472 30.05 18.23 4.88
CA ILE A 472 30.73 19.40 5.44
C ILE A 472 30.63 20.51 4.39
N PRO A 473 30.15 21.72 4.74
CA PRO A 473 30.15 22.88 3.84
C PRO A 473 31.55 23.46 3.55
N VAL A 474 32.45 22.66 2.96
CA VAL A 474 33.82 23.03 2.56
C VAL A 474 34.18 22.29 1.27
N TYR A 475 34.85 22.97 0.33
CA TYR A 475 35.47 22.32 -0.83
C TYR A 475 36.97 22.13 -0.62
N TRP A 476 37.36 20.86 -0.49
CA TRP A 476 38.76 20.44 -0.41
C TRP A 476 39.54 20.87 -1.66
N LYS A 477 40.80 21.29 -1.43
CA LYS A 477 41.81 21.59 -2.45
C LYS A 477 42.84 20.46 -2.49
N LEU A 478 43.59 20.38 -3.58
CA LEU A 478 44.78 19.53 -3.69
C LEU A 478 45.89 20.08 -2.78
N GLU A 479 46.62 19.20 -2.10
CA GLU A 479 47.79 19.53 -1.29
C GLU A 479 49.07 19.23 -2.09
N GLU A 480 50.13 20.03 -1.89
CA GLU A 480 51.32 20.05 -2.76
C GLU A 480 52.07 18.70 -2.89
N ASN A 481 51.87 17.79 -1.95
CA ASN A 481 52.48 16.46 -1.92
C ASN A 481 51.47 15.29 -2.08
N GLN A 482 50.21 15.58 -2.46
CA GLN A 482 49.14 14.57 -2.58
C GLN A 482 49.01 14.08 -4.03
N THR A 483 48.89 12.77 -4.25
CA THR A 483 48.63 12.21 -5.59
C THR A 483 47.19 12.47 -6.07
N GLU A 484 46.95 12.43 -7.38
CA GLU A 484 45.59 12.58 -7.94
C GLU A 484 44.63 11.51 -7.36
N GLU A 485 45.08 10.26 -7.24
CA GLU A 485 44.26 9.17 -6.71
C GLU A 485 43.88 9.39 -5.23
N GLU A 486 44.83 9.81 -4.38
CA GLU A 486 44.55 10.15 -2.99
C GLU A 486 43.60 11.35 -2.87
N TYR A 487 43.76 12.36 -3.74
CA TYR A 487 42.89 13.53 -3.77
C TYR A 487 41.45 13.18 -4.18
N TYR A 488 41.26 12.38 -5.22
CA TYR A 488 39.91 11.94 -5.60
C TYR A 488 39.29 10.98 -4.57
N LYS A 489 40.08 10.12 -3.91
CA LYS A 489 39.61 9.33 -2.75
C LYS A 489 39.20 10.23 -1.58
N LYS A 490 39.93 11.31 -1.30
CA LYS A 490 39.60 12.35 -0.30
C LYS A 490 38.34 13.16 -0.67
N LEU A 491 38.05 13.29 -1.96
CA LEU A 491 36.76 13.78 -2.49
C LEU A 491 35.65 12.71 -2.49
N GLY A 492 35.92 11.50 -2.00
CA GLY A 492 34.93 10.43 -1.85
C GLY A 492 34.72 9.54 -3.08
N PHE A 493 35.52 9.68 -4.15
CA PHE A 493 35.47 8.78 -5.32
C PHE A 493 36.01 7.39 -4.98
N THR A 494 35.43 6.36 -5.61
CA THR A 494 35.98 5.00 -5.60
C THR A 494 36.85 4.74 -6.82
N TYR A 495 37.68 3.70 -6.73
CA TYR A 495 38.59 3.24 -7.77
C TYR A 495 38.45 1.72 -7.91
N ASN A 496 38.23 1.24 -9.14
CA ASN A 496 38.17 -0.18 -9.49
C ASN A 496 39.31 -0.46 -10.46
N ASP A 497 40.21 -1.40 -10.13
CA ASP A 497 41.36 -1.79 -10.97
C ASP A 497 42.22 -0.60 -11.47
N GLY A 498 42.37 0.43 -10.62
CA GLY A 498 43.08 1.68 -10.92
C GLY A 498 42.27 2.74 -11.67
N VAL A 499 41.08 2.40 -12.17
CA VAL A 499 40.18 3.33 -12.87
C VAL A 499 39.27 4.06 -11.89
N ARG A 500 39.23 5.40 -11.97
CA ARG A 500 38.33 6.24 -11.17
C ARG A 500 36.86 6.04 -11.57
N GLU A 501 35.99 5.93 -10.57
CA GLU A 501 34.53 5.91 -10.72
C GLU A 501 33.99 7.03 -11.62
N GLU A 502 33.06 6.68 -12.53
CA GLU A 502 32.41 7.67 -13.40
C GLU A 502 31.59 8.68 -12.60
N LEU A 503 31.57 9.94 -13.08
CA LEU A 503 30.88 11.05 -12.41
C LEU A 503 29.39 10.77 -12.17
N ASN A 504 28.69 10.10 -13.10
CA ASN A 504 27.29 9.72 -12.92
C ASN A 504 27.09 8.67 -11.80
N MET A 505 27.98 7.67 -11.70
CA MET A 505 27.92 6.65 -10.65
C MET A 505 28.24 7.26 -9.28
N PHE A 506 29.29 8.08 -9.23
CA PHE A 506 29.67 8.88 -8.07
C PHE A 506 28.51 9.75 -7.58
N LEU A 507 27.90 10.56 -8.45
CA LEU A 507 26.80 11.45 -8.05
C LEU A 507 25.56 10.67 -7.58
N LYS A 508 25.23 9.53 -8.23
CA LYS A 508 24.15 8.64 -7.76
C LYS A 508 24.44 8.09 -6.36
N ARG A 509 25.68 7.64 -6.11
CA ARG A 509 26.12 7.11 -4.81
C ARG A 509 26.12 8.20 -3.73
N GLN A 510 26.67 9.38 -4.03
CA GLN A 510 26.69 10.54 -3.13
C GLN A 510 25.26 11.00 -2.79
N GLY A 511 24.36 11.14 -3.77
CA GLY A 511 22.95 11.48 -3.55
C GLY A 511 22.20 10.47 -2.65
N GLY A 512 22.55 9.19 -2.73
CA GLY A 512 22.05 8.15 -1.81
C GLY A 512 22.50 8.36 -0.35
N ILE A 513 23.78 8.69 -0.13
CA ILE A 513 24.31 9.03 1.20
C ILE A 513 23.63 10.31 1.73
N VAL A 514 23.49 11.34 0.89
CA VAL A 514 22.90 12.64 1.24
C VAL A 514 21.44 12.50 1.63
N ARG A 515 20.65 11.74 0.85
CA ARG A 515 19.25 11.46 1.17
C ARG A 515 19.11 10.76 2.52
N LEU A 516 19.94 9.75 2.80
CA LEU A 516 19.96 9.08 4.11
C LEU A 516 20.32 10.06 5.25
N PHE A 517 21.35 10.89 5.07
CA PHE A 517 21.78 11.90 6.04
C PHE A 517 20.70 12.95 6.31
N ALA A 518 19.95 13.35 5.28
CA ALA A 518 18.82 14.26 5.38
C ALA A 518 17.61 13.61 6.06
N SER A 519 17.32 12.33 5.81
CA SER A 519 16.24 11.58 6.48
C SER A 519 16.44 11.50 8.00
N LEU A 520 17.69 11.44 8.47
CA LEU A 520 17.99 11.51 9.92
C LEU A 520 17.51 12.82 10.56
N MET A 521 17.41 13.93 9.82
CA MET A 521 17.02 15.25 10.37
C MET A 521 15.52 15.40 10.63
N ILE A 522 14.69 14.63 9.90
CA ILE A 522 13.22 14.66 9.97
C ILE A 522 12.62 13.43 10.66
N THR A 523 13.45 12.47 11.07
CA THR A 523 13.02 11.26 11.75
C THR A 523 12.49 11.60 13.15
N GLU A 524 11.26 11.20 13.45
CA GLU A 524 10.66 11.49 14.76
C GLU A 524 11.09 10.50 15.85
N LYS A 525 11.12 10.99 17.09
CA LYS A 525 11.51 10.20 18.27
C LYS A 525 10.35 9.33 18.74
N LYS A 526 10.57 8.02 18.91
CA LYS A 526 9.64 7.08 19.57
C LYS A 526 9.08 7.69 20.87
N LYS A 527 7.78 7.51 21.15
CA LYS A 527 7.08 8.02 22.37
C LYS A 527 7.90 7.84 23.66
N SER A 528 8.39 6.61 23.92
CA SER A 528 9.20 6.26 25.09
C SER A 528 10.56 6.97 25.20
N LEU A 529 10.98 7.72 24.17
CA LEU A 529 12.22 8.51 24.09
C LEU A 529 11.94 10.01 23.86
N GLN A 530 10.68 10.46 23.90
CA GLN A 530 10.33 11.87 23.65
C GLN A 530 10.93 12.85 24.67
N SER A 531 11.29 12.39 25.87
CA SER A 531 11.98 13.18 26.90
C SER A 531 13.43 13.53 26.54
N GLN A 532 14.10 12.76 25.68
CA GLN A 532 15.48 13.05 25.26
C GLN A 532 15.53 13.96 24.02
N PRO A 533 16.51 14.86 23.88
CA PRO A 533 16.64 15.73 22.70
C PRO A 533 16.97 14.91 21.45
N HIS A 534 16.42 15.30 20.28
CA HIS A 534 16.76 14.63 19.03
C HIS A 534 18.20 14.96 18.62
N PRO A 535 19.11 13.96 18.48
CA PRO A 535 20.56 14.19 18.46
C PRO A 535 21.06 14.91 17.20
N PHE A 536 20.29 14.87 16.10
CA PHE A 536 20.68 15.46 14.83
C PHE A 536 19.46 16.03 14.07
N ASN A 537 18.82 17.05 14.64
CA ASN A 537 17.53 17.58 14.17
C ASN A 537 17.66 18.61 13.01
N LEU A 538 16.51 19.05 12.49
CA LEU A 538 16.36 20.11 11.47
C LEU A 538 17.22 21.36 11.70
N GLY A 539 17.56 21.73 12.94
CA GLY A 539 18.45 22.86 13.22
C GLY A 539 19.87 22.66 12.68
N GLU A 540 20.35 21.42 12.56
CA GLU A 540 21.60 21.11 11.86
C GLU A 540 21.44 21.24 10.33
N GLY A 541 20.28 20.86 9.78
CA GLY A 541 19.94 21.06 8.37
C GLY A 541 19.87 22.54 7.97
N TRP A 542 19.37 23.41 8.86
CA TRP A 542 19.33 24.85 8.62
C TRP A 542 20.75 25.43 8.57
N LYS A 543 21.57 25.10 9.57
CA LYS A 543 23.00 25.48 9.60
C LYS A 543 23.73 24.96 8.37
N PHE A 544 23.41 23.74 7.90
CA PHE A 544 24.03 23.14 6.73
C PHE A 544 23.70 23.94 5.46
N LEU A 545 22.41 24.13 5.16
CA LEU A 545 21.97 24.88 3.98
C LEU A 545 22.54 26.31 3.96
N VAL A 546 22.47 27.04 5.08
CA VAL A 546 22.96 28.43 5.16
C VAL A 546 24.49 28.53 5.00
N ALA A 547 25.25 27.50 5.38
CA ALA A 547 26.69 27.44 5.12
C ALA A 547 27.00 26.99 3.68
N PHE A 548 26.26 26.01 3.14
CA PHE A 548 26.45 25.47 1.80
C PHE A 548 26.22 26.52 0.70
N VAL A 549 25.19 27.37 0.84
CA VAL A 549 24.90 28.45 -0.14
C VAL A 549 25.91 29.61 -0.10
N LYS A 550 26.81 29.67 0.89
CA LYS A 550 27.94 30.62 0.91
C LYS A 550 29.12 30.16 0.06
N LEU A 551 29.18 28.88 -0.30
CA LEU A 551 30.29 28.33 -1.10
C LEU A 551 30.30 28.89 -2.53
N GLU A 552 31.42 28.69 -3.19
CA GLU A 552 31.53 28.79 -4.64
C GLU A 552 31.05 27.46 -5.26
N PRO A 553 30.00 27.46 -6.10
CA PRO A 553 29.35 26.22 -6.51
C PRO A 553 30.20 25.37 -7.46
N LYS A 554 30.25 24.06 -7.22
CA LYS A 554 30.79 23.08 -8.18
C LYS A 554 29.60 22.43 -8.92
N PRO A 555 29.34 22.75 -10.21
CA PRO A 555 28.11 22.48 -10.95
C PRO A 555 27.26 21.27 -10.51
N GLU A 556 27.65 20.07 -10.93
CA GLU A 556 26.84 18.86 -10.74
C GLU A 556 26.80 18.38 -9.28
N ILE A 557 27.83 18.69 -8.49
CA ILE A 557 27.91 18.38 -7.07
C ILE A 557 26.95 19.30 -6.30
N SER A 558 27.13 20.63 -6.39
CA SER A 558 26.22 21.62 -5.78
C SER A 558 24.77 21.37 -6.17
N ALA A 559 24.49 21.01 -7.43
CA ALA A 559 23.14 20.67 -7.88
C ALA A 559 22.59 19.39 -7.22
N THR A 560 23.39 18.32 -7.13
CA THR A 560 22.98 17.04 -6.52
C THR A 560 22.76 17.20 -5.02
N ILE A 561 23.75 17.70 -4.26
CA ILE A 561 23.65 17.83 -2.80
C ILE A 561 22.46 18.73 -2.42
N LEU A 562 22.29 19.87 -3.09
CA LEU A 562 21.22 20.81 -2.75
C LEU A 562 19.83 20.27 -3.13
N TYR A 563 19.71 19.53 -4.23
CA TYR A 563 18.46 18.85 -4.58
C TYR A 563 18.12 17.77 -3.54
N ASP A 564 19.00 16.79 -3.31
CA ASP A 564 18.70 15.63 -2.46
C ASP A 564 18.50 16.01 -0.97
N VAL A 565 19.00 17.16 -0.50
CA VAL A 565 18.65 17.73 0.81
C VAL A 565 17.26 18.39 0.80
N LEU A 566 16.98 19.30 -0.14
CA LEU A 566 15.72 20.04 -0.19
C LEU A 566 14.51 19.13 -0.49
N ASP A 567 14.70 18.10 -1.30
CA ASP A 567 13.74 17.05 -1.64
C ASP A 567 13.26 16.29 -0.39
N VAL A 568 14.13 16.12 0.61
CA VAL A 568 13.83 15.41 1.87
C VAL A 568 13.33 16.37 2.96
N ILE A 569 14.09 17.43 3.28
CA ILE A 569 13.80 18.27 4.47
C ILE A 569 12.93 19.49 4.16
N GLY A 570 12.67 19.81 2.88
CA GLY A 570 12.04 21.07 2.47
C GLY A 570 10.65 21.30 3.04
N SER A 571 9.80 20.27 3.07
CA SER A 571 8.44 20.37 3.64
C SER A 571 8.48 20.65 5.15
N SER A 572 9.28 19.88 5.90
CA SER A 572 9.48 20.04 7.34
C SER A 572 10.15 21.37 7.71
N MET A 573 11.08 21.84 6.87
CA MET A 573 11.70 23.17 6.97
C MET A 573 10.68 24.30 6.81
N LEU A 574 9.79 24.19 5.82
CA LEU A 574 8.72 25.16 5.61
C LEU A 574 7.74 25.17 6.79
N LYS A 575 7.36 23.99 7.32
CA LYS A 575 6.51 23.85 8.51
C LYS A 575 7.14 24.46 9.77
N LEU A 576 8.46 24.33 9.96
CA LEU A 576 9.17 24.78 11.18
C LEU A 576 9.63 26.24 11.13
N TYR A 577 10.12 26.73 9.99
CA TYR A 577 10.74 28.06 9.87
C TYR A 577 9.98 29.04 8.96
N GLY A 578 8.93 28.58 8.26
CA GLY A 578 7.98 29.40 7.51
C GLY A 578 8.63 30.47 6.64
N ILE A 579 8.34 31.75 6.96
CA ILE A 579 8.84 32.92 6.22
C ILE A 579 10.38 32.94 6.15
N GLN A 580 11.09 32.49 7.19
CA GLN A 580 12.57 32.49 7.16
C GLN A 580 13.10 31.45 6.17
N PHE A 581 12.47 30.27 6.05
CA PHE A 581 12.84 29.28 5.03
C PHE A 581 12.52 29.78 3.63
N ASN A 582 11.40 30.49 3.44
CA ASN A 582 11.10 31.15 2.16
C ASN A 582 12.17 32.19 1.75
N LYS A 583 12.78 32.92 2.69
CA LYS A 583 13.93 33.78 2.41
C LYS A 583 15.17 32.98 1.98
N LEU A 584 15.43 31.82 2.60
CA LEU A 584 16.53 30.95 2.22
C LEU A 584 16.31 30.32 0.83
N LEU A 585 15.09 29.88 0.52
CA LEU A 585 14.69 29.45 -0.83
C LEU A 585 14.83 30.59 -1.86
N HIS A 586 14.46 31.83 -1.51
CA HIS A 586 14.68 32.99 -2.37
C HIS A 586 16.17 33.22 -2.65
N VAL A 587 17.04 33.14 -1.64
CA VAL A 587 18.51 33.22 -1.80
C VAL A 587 19.02 32.10 -2.72
N ILE A 588 18.53 30.87 -2.54
CA ILE A 588 18.87 29.73 -3.40
C ILE A 588 18.46 30.01 -4.86
N CYS A 589 17.21 30.42 -5.11
CA CYS A 589 16.68 30.60 -6.46
C CYS A 589 17.25 31.82 -7.20
N LYS A 590 17.46 32.96 -6.51
CA LYS A 590 17.88 34.22 -7.15
C LYS A 590 19.40 34.47 -7.12
N PHE A 591 20.17 33.81 -6.24
CA PHE A 591 21.62 34.06 -6.11
C PHE A 591 22.48 32.80 -6.22
N TYR A 592 22.08 31.67 -5.65
CA TYR A 592 22.91 30.45 -5.71
C TYR A 592 22.73 29.68 -7.03
N LEU A 593 21.50 29.42 -7.46
CA LEU A 593 21.20 28.70 -8.71
C LEU A 593 21.81 29.38 -9.96
N PRO A 594 21.75 30.72 -10.14
CA PRO A 594 22.43 31.37 -11.27
C PRO A 594 23.95 31.14 -11.27
N ARG A 595 24.62 31.17 -10.09
CA ARG A 595 26.05 30.86 -9.98
C ARG A 595 26.38 29.40 -10.29
N ILE A 596 25.48 28.45 -10.01
CA ILE A 596 25.65 27.05 -10.46
C ILE A 596 25.59 26.99 -12.00
N ILE A 597 24.65 27.72 -12.62
CA ILE A 597 24.50 27.76 -14.09
C ILE A 597 25.72 28.43 -14.74
N GLU A 598 26.18 29.57 -14.22
CA GLU A 598 27.37 30.30 -14.68
C GLU A 598 28.65 29.47 -14.59
N ALA A 599 28.81 28.70 -13.51
CA ALA A 599 29.94 27.78 -13.35
C ALA A 599 29.85 26.52 -14.24
N THR A 600 28.73 26.29 -14.94
CA THR A 600 28.51 25.10 -15.78
C THR A 600 28.96 25.38 -17.22
N PRO A 601 29.92 24.62 -17.78
CA PRO A 601 30.40 24.86 -19.14
C PRO A 601 29.30 24.75 -20.20
N GLU A 602 29.38 25.59 -21.24
CA GLU A 602 28.45 25.55 -22.37
C GLU A 602 28.40 24.16 -23.02
N GLY A 603 27.20 23.74 -23.43
CA GLY A 603 26.94 22.38 -23.91
C GLY A 603 26.89 21.29 -22.83
N LYS A 604 27.32 21.54 -21.59
CA LYS A 604 27.34 20.54 -20.49
C LYS A 604 26.26 20.78 -19.43
N GLN A 605 25.01 21.00 -19.85
CA GLN A 605 23.86 21.06 -18.93
C GLN A 605 23.49 19.67 -18.38
N GLY A 606 24.29 19.18 -17.42
CA GLY A 606 24.13 17.87 -16.82
C GLY A 606 22.78 17.67 -16.10
N GLY A 607 22.30 16.42 -16.08
CA GLY A 607 21.03 16.03 -15.46
C GLY A 607 20.79 16.52 -14.02
N PRO A 608 21.79 16.61 -13.12
CA PRO A 608 21.61 17.18 -11.79
C PRO A 608 21.14 18.63 -11.78
N LEU A 609 21.69 19.49 -12.65
CA LEU A 609 21.32 20.91 -12.73
C LEU A 609 19.88 21.06 -13.24
N CYS A 610 19.50 20.26 -14.23
CA CYS A 610 18.12 20.21 -14.72
C CYS A 610 17.14 19.81 -13.60
N ARG A 611 17.44 18.72 -12.85
CA ARG A 611 16.61 18.28 -11.70
C ARG A 611 16.42 19.40 -10.66
N LEU A 612 17.51 20.02 -10.20
CA LEU A 612 17.43 21.11 -9.21
C LEU A 612 16.62 22.30 -9.75
N LYS A 613 16.88 22.71 -11.00
CA LYS A 613 16.17 23.83 -11.63
C LYS A 613 14.66 23.56 -11.74
N THR A 614 14.25 22.42 -12.28
CA THR A 614 12.83 22.05 -12.41
C THR A 614 12.14 21.91 -11.04
N PHE A 615 12.83 21.35 -10.04
CA PHE A 615 12.33 21.29 -8.66
C PHE A 615 12.06 22.69 -8.10
N LEU A 616 13.06 23.58 -8.11
CA LEU A 616 12.92 24.96 -7.60
C LEU A 616 11.89 25.79 -8.39
N GLU A 617 11.87 25.68 -9.72
CA GLU A 617 10.84 26.31 -10.55
C GLU A 617 9.43 25.84 -10.21
N SER A 618 9.24 24.56 -9.84
CA SER A 618 7.91 24.05 -9.48
C SER A 618 7.41 24.69 -8.18
N ILE A 619 8.28 24.89 -7.19
CA ILE A 619 7.97 25.58 -5.92
C ILE A 619 7.59 27.04 -6.20
N VAL A 620 8.37 27.73 -7.05
CA VAL A 620 8.08 29.13 -7.46
C VAL A 620 6.76 29.24 -8.23
N LYS A 621 6.35 28.20 -8.97
CA LYS A 621 5.05 28.10 -9.66
C LYS A 621 3.89 27.67 -8.73
N GLY A 622 4.10 27.66 -7.41
CA GLY A 622 3.06 27.38 -6.41
C GLY A 622 2.85 25.89 -6.09
N LYS A 623 3.71 24.99 -6.55
CA LYS A 623 3.65 23.57 -6.14
C LYS A 623 4.02 23.45 -4.66
N VAL A 624 3.08 22.95 -3.86
CA VAL A 624 3.30 22.65 -2.44
C VAL A 624 4.45 21.66 -2.27
N LEU A 625 5.35 21.94 -1.33
CA LEU A 625 6.37 21.01 -0.85
C LEU A 625 5.70 19.88 -0.07
N GLN A 626 5.34 18.82 -0.79
CA GLN A 626 4.77 17.61 -0.21
C GLN A 626 5.74 16.97 0.80
N PRO A 627 5.25 16.44 1.93
CA PRO A 627 6.10 15.66 2.83
C PRO A 627 6.52 14.36 2.13
N PRO A 628 7.75 13.86 2.37
CA PRO A 628 8.12 12.52 1.93
C PRO A 628 7.23 11.46 2.60
N LYS A 629 7.04 10.31 1.95
CA LYS A 629 6.31 9.16 2.52
C LYS A 629 7.16 8.46 3.59
N VAL A 630 7.25 9.09 4.77
CA VAL A 630 7.98 8.57 5.92
C VAL A 630 7.21 7.39 6.52
N LEU A 631 7.82 6.21 6.53
CA LEU A 631 7.33 5.10 7.36
C LEU A 631 7.77 5.35 8.80
N PHE A 632 6.91 5.96 9.61
CA PHE A 632 7.23 6.24 11.01
C PHE A 632 7.28 4.94 11.84
N ILE A 633 8.15 4.91 12.85
CA ILE A 633 8.00 3.97 13.99
C ILE A 633 7.09 4.65 15.03
N MET A 634 5.87 4.97 14.58
CA MET A 634 4.78 5.56 15.35
C MET A 634 3.46 4.95 14.88
N ASP A 635 2.51 4.97 15.80
CA ASP A 635 1.16 4.44 15.65
C ASP A 635 0.31 5.38 14.78
N GLU A 636 -0.13 4.92 13.59
CA GLU A 636 -0.65 5.73 12.47
C GLU A 636 -1.69 6.79 12.85
N ASP A 637 -1.70 7.93 12.15
CA ASP A 637 -2.66 9.04 12.31
C ASP A 637 -4.08 8.69 11.82
N LEU A 638 -4.64 7.63 12.42
CA LEU A 638 -6.07 7.32 12.40
C LEU A 638 -6.88 8.51 12.95
N PRO A 639 -7.96 8.92 12.27
CA PRO A 639 -9.02 9.72 12.87
C PRO A 639 -9.47 9.16 14.23
N THR A 640 -9.89 10.04 15.14
CA THR A 640 -10.39 9.64 16.45
C THR A 640 -11.89 9.33 16.47
N GLU A 641 -12.62 9.63 15.40
CA GLU A 641 -14.08 9.57 15.33
C GLU A 641 -14.56 8.87 14.05
N TYR A 642 -15.46 7.91 14.22
CA TYR A 642 -16.05 7.08 13.17
C TYR A 642 -17.56 6.95 13.35
N ASP A 643 -18.25 6.51 12.29
CA ASP A 643 -19.66 6.11 12.42
C ASP A 643 -19.77 4.67 12.93
N LEU A 644 -18.86 3.81 12.48
CA LEU A 644 -18.76 2.41 12.85
C LEU A 644 -17.30 2.00 13.07
N ILE A 645 -17.03 1.33 14.20
CA ILE A 645 -15.80 0.54 14.40
C ILE A 645 -16.17 -0.94 14.33
N VAL A 646 -15.45 -1.69 13.50
CA VAL A 646 -15.53 -3.16 13.40
C VAL A 646 -14.21 -3.74 13.87
N VAL A 647 -14.27 -4.76 14.73
CA VAL A 647 -13.12 -5.48 15.27
C VAL A 647 -13.24 -6.95 14.85
N GLY A 648 -12.15 -7.54 14.37
CA GLY A 648 -12.09 -8.89 13.82
C GLY A 648 -12.58 -8.97 12.36
N THR A 649 -11.76 -9.43 11.43
CA THR A 649 -12.08 -9.51 9.99
C THR A 649 -12.75 -10.82 9.60
N GLY A 650 -13.68 -11.33 10.42
CA GLY A 650 -14.51 -12.48 10.07
C GLY A 650 -15.50 -12.18 8.94
N LEU A 651 -16.30 -13.17 8.53
CA LEU A 651 -17.25 -12.98 7.43
C LEU A 651 -18.37 -11.99 7.78
N VAL A 652 -18.98 -12.13 8.96
CA VAL A 652 -20.14 -11.32 9.38
C VAL A 652 -19.70 -9.86 9.51
N GLU A 653 -18.56 -9.66 10.14
CA GLU A 653 -17.85 -8.42 10.39
C GLU A 653 -17.50 -7.72 9.06
N SER A 654 -16.90 -8.45 8.12
CA SER A 654 -16.55 -7.95 6.78
C SER A 654 -17.77 -7.57 5.94
N VAL A 655 -18.86 -8.35 6.00
CA VAL A 655 -20.11 -8.04 5.29
C VAL A 655 -20.79 -6.80 5.90
N VAL A 656 -20.84 -6.67 7.23
CA VAL A 656 -21.36 -5.47 7.91
C VAL A 656 -20.52 -4.23 7.61
N ALA A 657 -19.19 -4.34 7.66
CA ALA A 657 -18.27 -3.26 7.31
C ALA A 657 -18.46 -2.79 5.85
N ALA A 658 -18.62 -3.74 4.92
CA ALA A 658 -18.90 -3.45 3.52
C ALA A 658 -20.27 -2.79 3.32
N ALA A 659 -21.29 -3.23 4.04
CA ALA A 659 -22.64 -2.66 3.98
C ALA A 659 -22.66 -1.21 4.47
N ALA A 660 -22.11 -0.95 5.67
CA ALA A 660 -22.05 0.39 6.25
C ALA A 660 -21.21 1.36 5.38
N SER A 661 -20.08 0.91 4.85
CA SER A 661 -19.26 1.74 3.95
C SER A 661 -19.94 1.98 2.60
N ARG A 662 -20.69 1.00 2.05
CA ARG A 662 -21.47 1.17 0.81
C ARG A 662 -22.52 2.29 0.91
N ILE A 663 -23.12 2.50 2.09
CA ILE A 663 -24.05 3.63 2.38
C ILE A 663 -23.33 4.87 2.96
N GLY A 664 -22.03 5.00 2.70
CA GLY A 664 -21.24 6.21 2.96
C GLY A 664 -20.83 6.46 4.42
N LYS A 665 -20.99 5.49 5.33
CA LYS A 665 -20.54 5.66 6.73
C LYS A 665 -19.02 5.56 6.83
N LYS A 666 -18.42 6.33 7.75
CA LYS A 666 -16.99 6.23 8.10
C LYS A 666 -16.74 4.97 8.92
N VAL A 667 -16.23 3.94 8.27
CA VAL A 667 -15.88 2.65 8.90
C VAL A 667 -14.38 2.58 9.21
N LEU A 668 -14.04 2.16 10.42
CA LEU A 668 -12.72 1.60 10.75
C LEU A 668 -12.87 0.10 11.01
N HIS A 669 -12.06 -0.72 10.36
CA HIS A 669 -12.03 -2.17 10.52
C HIS A 669 -10.65 -2.62 11.02
N LEU A 670 -10.62 -3.20 12.21
CA LEU A 670 -9.43 -3.62 12.95
C LEU A 670 -9.33 -5.14 13.02
N ASP A 671 -8.12 -5.71 12.95
CA ASP A 671 -7.87 -7.10 13.36
C ASP A 671 -6.54 -7.22 14.12
N ALA A 672 -6.56 -7.91 15.26
CA ALA A 672 -5.35 -8.24 16.02
C ALA A 672 -4.41 -9.19 15.26
N ASN A 673 -4.94 -9.96 14.30
CA ASN A 673 -4.18 -10.91 13.48
C ASN A 673 -3.39 -10.22 12.37
N SER A 674 -2.37 -10.89 11.85
CA SER A 674 -1.55 -10.42 10.71
C SER A 674 -2.15 -10.77 9.35
N TYR A 675 -3.38 -11.30 9.34
CA TYR A 675 -4.08 -11.89 8.20
C TYR A 675 -5.60 -11.70 8.33
N TYR A 676 -6.34 -11.84 7.23
CA TYR A 676 -7.80 -11.69 7.18
C TYR A 676 -8.56 -12.97 7.55
N GLY A 677 -9.83 -12.83 7.94
CA GLY A 677 -10.79 -13.94 8.04
C GLY A 677 -10.96 -14.54 9.42
N HIS A 678 -10.05 -14.29 10.36
CA HIS A 678 -10.06 -14.92 11.68
C HIS A 678 -10.17 -16.47 11.60
N PHE A 679 -11.19 -17.13 12.17
CA PHE A 679 -11.42 -18.58 12.01
C PHE A 679 -11.94 -18.99 10.62
N TRP A 680 -12.28 -18.03 9.75
CA TRP A 680 -12.57 -18.25 8.32
C TRP A 680 -11.31 -18.19 7.44
N SER A 681 -10.12 -17.97 8.01
CA SER A 681 -8.88 -17.78 7.26
C SER A 681 -8.42 -19.02 6.48
N THR A 682 -7.71 -18.75 5.38
CA THR A 682 -7.02 -19.74 4.55
C THR A 682 -5.50 -19.52 4.66
N PHE A 683 -4.72 -20.59 4.73
CA PHE A 683 -3.26 -20.51 4.91
C PHE A 683 -2.44 -21.31 3.89
N ASN A 684 -1.28 -20.76 3.51
CA ASN A 684 -0.18 -21.55 2.96
C ASN A 684 0.46 -22.44 4.05
N LEU A 685 1.25 -23.44 3.65
CA LEU A 685 1.72 -24.48 4.58
C LEU A 685 2.61 -23.92 5.71
N ASP A 686 3.47 -22.94 5.43
CA ASP A 686 4.33 -22.35 6.47
C ASP A 686 3.52 -21.51 7.47
N ASN A 687 2.51 -20.77 7.02
CA ASN A 687 1.65 -19.98 7.90
C ASN A 687 0.72 -20.89 8.71
N PHE A 688 0.23 -21.98 8.11
CA PHE A 688 -0.57 -23.01 8.78
C PHE A 688 0.20 -23.68 9.92
N GLU A 689 1.44 -24.12 9.68
CA GLU A 689 2.28 -24.68 10.75
C GLU A 689 2.58 -23.67 11.87
N GLN A 690 2.83 -22.39 11.53
CA GLN A 690 3.02 -21.34 12.53
C GLN A 690 1.76 -21.12 13.38
N TRP A 691 0.57 -21.08 12.76
CA TRP A 691 -0.71 -20.91 13.45
C TRP A 691 -0.98 -22.06 14.44
N ILE A 692 -0.80 -23.32 14.01
CA ILE A 692 -0.93 -24.50 14.87
C ILE A 692 0.07 -24.44 16.03
N SER A 693 1.33 -24.10 15.75
CA SER A 693 2.40 -24.06 16.76
C SER A 693 2.09 -23.06 17.87
N ILE A 694 1.66 -21.84 17.50
CA ILE A 694 1.27 -20.80 18.45
C ILE A 694 0.11 -21.26 19.34
N LYS A 695 -0.91 -21.89 18.75
CA LYS A 695 -2.12 -22.29 19.48
C LYS A 695 -1.95 -23.52 20.38
N ASN A 696 -0.89 -24.30 20.23
CA ASN A 696 -0.52 -25.33 21.19
C ASN A 696 0.11 -24.73 22.48
N ASP A 697 0.88 -23.65 22.37
CA ASP A 697 1.61 -23.03 23.49
C ASP A 697 0.74 -22.13 24.38
N GLU A 698 -0.40 -21.62 23.91
CA GLU A 698 -1.29 -20.69 24.64
C GLU A 698 -2.16 -21.34 25.75
N ASN A 699 -1.60 -22.28 26.52
CA ASN A 699 -2.25 -22.93 27.66
C ASN A 699 -1.90 -22.24 29.01
N ARG A 700 -2.52 -21.08 29.31
CA ARG A 700 -2.58 -20.51 30.69
C ARG A 700 -3.65 -19.43 30.89
N GLU A 701 -3.97 -19.22 32.17
CA GLU A 701 -5.04 -18.38 32.72
C GLU A 701 -4.89 -16.88 32.39
N ASP A 702 -6.02 -16.20 32.21
CA ASP A 702 -6.15 -14.75 32.46
C ASP A 702 -7.09 -14.56 33.67
N ARG A 703 -6.89 -13.50 34.46
CA ARG A 703 -7.50 -13.36 35.81
C ARG A 703 -8.78 -12.53 35.83
N SER A 704 -9.60 -12.74 36.86
CA SER A 704 -10.77 -11.91 37.19
C SER A 704 -10.38 -10.43 37.33
N GLY A 705 -11.17 -9.54 36.72
CA GLY A 705 -10.99 -8.09 36.84
C GLY A 705 -11.45 -7.52 38.19
N ASP A 706 -10.89 -6.36 38.55
CA ASP A 706 -11.38 -5.53 39.65
C ASP A 706 -12.71 -4.84 39.30
N GLU A 707 -13.56 -4.60 40.30
CA GLU A 707 -14.86 -3.95 40.09
C GLU A 707 -14.73 -2.42 39.87
N HIS A 708 -15.71 -1.84 39.15
CA HIS A 708 -15.96 -0.39 39.00
C HIS A 708 -14.97 0.45 38.14
N THR A 709 -14.91 0.18 36.83
CA THR A 709 -14.55 1.22 35.83
C THR A 709 -15.45 1.17 34.59
N ASN A 710 -15.58 2.30 33.87
CA ASN A 710 -16.34 2.47 32.61
C ASN A 710 -15.66 1.80 31.39
N HIS A 711 -14.85 0.77 31.62
CA HIS A 711 -13.90 0.19 30.68
C HIS A 711 -13.95 -1.34 30.83
N PHE A 712 -14.27 -2.05 29.75
CA PHE A 712 -14.35 -3.52 29.75
C PHE A 712 -13.26 -4.11 28.86
N LYS A 713 -12.30 -4.82 29.46
CA LYS A 713 -11.17 -5.45 28.73
C LYS A 713 -11.69 -6.51 27.75
N THR A 714 -11.18 -6.52 26.52
CA THR A 714 -11.53 -7.53 25.51
C THR A 714 -10.94 -8.90 25.83
N CYS A 715 -11.61 -9.94 25.36
CA CYS A 715 -11.13 -11.31 25.42
C CYS A 715 -10.21 -11.62 24.23
N LYS A 716 -9.37 -12.65 24.38
CA LYS A 716 -8.59 -13.25 23.28
C LYS A 716 -9.30 -14.51 22.80
N ASP A 717 -9.24 -14.78 21.50
CA ASP A 717 -9.88 -15.93 20.84
C ASP A 717 -9.33 -17.31 21.22
N VAL A 718 -8.43 -17.39 22.22
CA VAL A 718 -7.90 -18.64 22.79
C VAL A 718 -9.03 -19.55 23.27
N HIS A 719 -10.13 -18.99 23.77
CA HIS A 719 -11.28 -19.75 24.27
C HIS A 719 -12.26 -20.24 23.18
N SER A 720 -11.99 -19.94 21.91
CA SER A 720 -12.79 -20.42 20.76
C SER A 720 -12.16 -21.59 20.00
N LEU A 721 -11.00 -22.09 20.45
CA LEU A 721 -10.30 -23.23 19.86
C LEU A 721 -9.95 -24.25 20.96
N ILE A 722 -10.51 -25.47 20.86
CA ILE A 722 -10.46 -26.49 21.93
C ILE A 722 -9.90 -27.81 21.38
N ASN A 723 -9.13 -28.53 22.22
CA ASN A 723 -8.63 -29.90 21.96
C ASN A 723 -7.84 -30.05 20.65
N VAL A 724 -6.90 -29.13 20.38
CA VAL A 724 -6.05 -29.19 19.18
C VAL A 724 -5.13 -30.42 19.24
N GLN A 725 -5.23 -31.30 18.24
CA GLN A 725 -4.41 -32.51 18.10
C GLN A 725 -3.91 -32.66 16.66
N TRP A 726 -2.61 -32.82 16.44
CA TRP A 726 -2.06 -32.96 15.09
C TRP A 726 -0.87 -33.92 15.02
N LYS A 727 -0.61 -34.46 13.82
CA LYS A 727 0.49 -35.40 13.55
C LYS A 727 0.87 -35.43 12.06
N TRP A 728 2.17 -35.39 11.78
CA TRP A 728 2.75 -35.81 10.49
C TRP A 728 2.98 -37.33 10.46
N PHE A 729 2.84 -37.94 9.28
CA PHE A 729 3.08 -39.37 9.02
C PHE A 729 4.12 -39.59 7.90
N LEU A 730 4.94 -38.58 7.64
CA LEU A 730 6.02 -38.61 6.64
C LEU A 730 7.29 -39.25 7.23
N PRO A 731 8.18 -39.81 6.38
CA PRO A 731 9.49 -40.31 6.83
C PRO A 731 10.37 -39.20 7.43
N GLU A 732 11.20 -39.55 8.43
CA GLU A 732 12.26 -38.68 8.92
C GLU A 732 13.41 -38.63 7.89
N GLU A 733 13.87 -37.44 7.54
CA GLU A 733 14.92 -37.25 6.52
C GLU A 733 16.33 -37.47 7.10
N THR A 734 17.08 -38.42 6.54
CA THR A 734 18.52 -38.56 6.79
C THR A 734 19.32 -37.42 6.13
N ASN A 735 20.39 -36.96 6.78
CA ASN A 735 21.14 -35.74 6.42
C ASN A 735 22.04 -35.85 5.16
N GLU A 736 21.63 -36.59 4.13
CA GLU A 736 22.34 -36.68 2.85
C GLU A 736 21.58 -35.86 1.80
N GLU A 737 22.24 -34.85 1.21
CA GLU A 737 21.64 -34.00 0.17
C GLU A 737 21.90 -34.58 -1.22
N PRO A 738 20.86 -34.92 -2.01
CA PRO A 738 21.03 -35.27 -3.41
C PRO A 738 21.33 -34.02 -4.23
N GLU A 739 22.58 -33.87 -4.67
CA GLU A 739 22.93 -32.88 -5.71
C GLU A 739 22.29 -33.26 -7.07
N THR A 740 22.15 -32.27 -7.94
CA THR A 740 21.71 -32.41 -9.36
C THR A 740 20.28 -32.89 -9.63
N ALA A 741 19.33 -31.94 -9.62
CA ALA A 741 18.08 -32.04 -10.36
C ALA A 741 17.61 -30.64 -10.82
N ALA A 742 18.29 -30.10 -11.84
CA ALA A 742 17.99 -28.78 -12.41
C ALA A 742 17.16 -28.89 -13.70
N ASP A 743 16.11 -28.07 -13.78
CA ASP A 743 15.36 -27.63 -14.96
C ASP A 743 15.53 -28.41 -16.27
N ASN A 744 14.74 -29.49 -16.44
CA ASN A 744 14.32 -30.00 -17.75
C ASN A 744 12.92 -30.62 -17.63
N VAL A 745 11.90 -29.96 -18.18
CA VAL A 745 10.56 -30.52 -18.35
C VAL A 745 10.26 -30.61 -19.84
N ASN A 746 10.42 -31.80 -20.39
CA ASN A 746 9.76 -32.21 -21.64
C ASN A 746 8.46 -32.93 -21.28
N GLU A 747 7.45 -32.79 -22.14
CA GLU A 747 6.19 -33.53 -22.01
C GLU A 747 6.39 -35.00 -22.45
N GLY A 748 6.07 -35.95 -21.58
CA GLY A 748 6.18 -37.39 -21.90
C GLY A 748 6.04 -38.26 -20.66
N ALA A 749 5.00 -39.10 -20.64
CA ALA A 749 4.57 -39.89 -19.48
C ALA A 749 5.64 -40.81 -18.86
N GLU A 750 5.73 -40.81 -17.52
CA GLU A 750 6.09 -42.00 -16.75
C GLU A 750 5.50 -41.96 -15.32
N LYS A 751 5.37 -43.12 -14.66
CA LYS A 751 4.77 -43.25 -13.32
C LYS A 751 5.79 -42.86 -12.24
N ASN A 752 5.82 -41.58 -11.86
CA ASN A 752 6.65 -41.13 -10.73
C ASN A 752 6.04 -41.56 -9.38
N ASP A 753 6.62 -42.60 -8.78
CA ASP A 753 6.36 -43.02 -7.40
C ASP A 753 7.06 -42.07 -6.41
N TYR A 754 6.55 -40.84 -6.34
CA TYR A 754 7.23 -39.73 -5.68
C TYR A 754 6.94 -39.74 -4.17
N THR A 755 7.87 -40.28 -3.38
CA THR A 755 7.76 -40.30 -1.92
C THR A 755 7.73 -38.88 -1.36
N TRP A 756 6.58 -38.45 -0.82
CA TRP A 756 6.44 -37.13 -0.21
C TRP A 756 7.28 -37.03 1.08
N THR A 757 8.03 -35.94 1.23
CA THR A 757 8.83 -35.63 2.43
C THR A 757 8.49 -34.23 2.94
N HIS A 758 8.77 -33.95 4.21
CA HIS A 758 8.40 -32.67 4.83
C HIS A 758 9.12 -31.47 4.19
N LYS A 759 10.44 -31.59 3.92
CA LYS A 759 11.23 -30.60 3.15
C LYS A 759 10.69 -30.44 1.73
N GLY A 760 10.20 -31.53 1.12
CA GLY A 760 9.57 -31.56 -0.20
C GLY A 760 8.21 -30.86 -0.28
N LEU A 761 7.40 -30.90 0.79
CA LEU A 761 6.15 -30.15 0.91
C LEU A 761 6.41 -28.66 1.18
N LYS A 762 7.33 -28.34 2.10
CA LYS A 762 7.68 -26.94 2.42
C LYS A 762 8.25 -26.17 1.24
N LYS A 763 9.08 -26.80 0.39
CA LYS A 763 9.51 -26.22 -0.90
C LYS A 763 8.33 -25.80 -1.82
N ARG A 764 7.13 -26.34 -1.60
CA ARG A 764 5.90 -26.07 -2.35
C ARG A 764 4.83 -25.35 -1.50
N SER A 765 5.20 -24.79 -0.35
CA SER A 765 4.29 -24.15 0.62
C SER A 765 3.27 -23.18 -0.01
N GLN A 766 3.71 -22.33 -0.96
CA GLN A 766 2.84 -21.35 -1.64
C GLN A 766 1.84 -21.95 -2.65
N LYS A 767 1.86 -23.28 -2.88
CA LYS A 767 0.79 -24.01 -3.61
C LYS A 767 -0.30 -24.56 -2.67
N PHE A 768 -0.19 -24.35 -1.36
CA PHE A 768 -1.23 -24.73 -0.40
C PHE A 768 -2.13 -23.53 -0.08
N ASN A 769 -3.43 -23.78 0.00
CA ASN A 769 -4.45 -22.88 0.54
C ASN A 769 -5.39 -23.73 1.39
N ILE A 770 -5.10 -23.79 2.69
CA ILE A 770 -5.73 -24.66 3.69
C ILE A 770 -6.73 -23.82 4.51
N ASP A 771 -8.03 -24.04 4.30
CA ASP A 771 -9.09 -23.36 5.07
C ASP A 771 -9.19 -23.90 6.50
N LEU A 772 -9.27 -23.01 7.50
CA LEU A 772 -9.69 -23.42 8.85
C LEU A 772 -11.19 -23.81 8.88
N SER A 773 -12.02 -22.99 8.23
CA SER A 773 -13.48 -23.17 8.18
C SER A 773 -14.02 -23.13 6.75
N PRO A 774 -13.72 -24.14 5.92
CA PRO A 774 -14.23 -24.22 4.56
C PRO A 774 -15.76 -24.27 4.53
N LYS A 775 -16.34 -23.65 3.50
CA LYS A 775 -17.75 -23.71 3.12
C LYS A 775 -17.88 -23.94 1.62
N ILE A 776 -19.03 -24.44 1.20
CA ILE A 776 -19.41 -24.64 -0.20
C ILE A 776 -20.66 -23.82 -0.48
N ILE A 777 -20.75 -23.16 -1.64
CA ILE A 777 -21.85 -22.24 -1.92
C ILE A 777 -22.91 -22.94 -2.77
N LEU A 778 -24.18 -22.79 -2.41
CA LEU A 778 -25.30 -23.21 -3.26
C LEU A 778 -25.42 -22.26 -4.46
N SER A 779 -25.41 -22.84 -5.66
CA SER A 779 -25.48 -22.13 -6.94
C SER A 779 -26.73 -21.24 -7.06
N LYS A 780 -27.77 -21.52 -6.27
CA LYS A 780 -28.89 -20.62 -6.02
C LYS A 780 -29.12 -20.50 -4.51
N GLY A 781 -28.52 -19.49 -3.90
CA GLY A 781 -28.67 -19.19 -2.48
C GLY A 781 -28.25 -17.76 -2.13
N PRO A 782 -28.52 -17.30 -0.88
CA PRO A 782 -28.33 -15.90 -0.48
C PRO A 782 -26.90 -15.37 -0.69
N MET A 783 -25.88 -16.22 -0.58
CA MET A 783 -24.49 -15.82 -0.80
C MET A 783 -24.19 -15.51 -2.27
N VAL A 784 -24.59 -16.37 -3.22
CA VAL A 784 -24.41 -16.08 -4.67
C VAL A 784 -25.20 -14.83 -5.07
N GLU A 785 -26.44 -14.71 -4.59
CA GLU A 785 -27.29 -13.55 -4.86
C GLU A 785 -26.69 -12.25 -4.31
N LEU A 786 -26.17 -12.27 -3.08
CA LEU A 786 -25.49 -11.11 -2.48
C LEU A 786 -24.18 -10.77 -3.20
N LEU A 787 -23.36 -11.75 -3.55
CA LEU A 787 -22.12 -11.56 -4.30
C LEU A 787 -22.37 -10.91 -5.66
N ILE A 788 -23.44 -11.31 -6.36
CA ILE A 788 -23.86 -10.72 -7.62
C ILE A 788 -24.44 -9.31 -7.40
N ARG A 789 -25.46 -9.14 -6.55
CA ARG A 789 -26.15 -7.85 -6.33
C ARG A 789 -25.20 -6.74 -5.84
N SER A 790 -24.31 -7.07 -4.91
CA SER A 790 -23.29 -6.12 -4.41
C SER A 790 -22.15 -5.86 -5.41
N GLY A 791 -21.98 -6.70 -6.43
CA GLY A 791 -20.86 -6.68 -7.37
C GLY A 791 -19.51 -7.12 -6.77
N VAL A 792 -19.54 -7.89 -5.68
CA VAL A 792 -18.36 -8.48 -5.00
C VAL A 792 -17.85 -9.72 -5.75
N SER A 793 -18.72 -10.41 -6.49
CA SER A 793 -18.37 -11.55 -7.37
C SER A 793 -17.23 -11.26 -8.35
N ARG A 794 -16.98 -10.00 -8.69
CA ARG A 794 -15.86 -9.53 -9.53
C ARG A 794 -14.47 -9.71 -8.90
N TYR A 795 -14.39 -10.14 -7.64
CA TYR A 795 -13.13 -10.36 -6.91
C TYR A 795 -12.85 -11.84 -6.64
N THR A 796 -13.74 -12.76 -7.02
CA THR A 796 -13.71 -14.18 -6.63
C THR A 796 -14.05 -15.09 -7.81
N GLU A 797 -13.24 -16.13 -8.05
CA GLU A 797 -13.53 -17.16 -9.06
C GLU A 797 -14.04 -18.46 -8.42
N PHE A 798 -14.87 -19.21 -9.14
CA PHE A 798 -15.54 -20.41 -8.62
C PHE A 798 -15.48 -21.58 -9.59
N ILE A 799 -15.41 -22.79 -9.04
CA ILE A 799 -15.59 -24.06 -9.77
C ILE A 799 -16.77 -24.84 -9.19
N SER A 800 -17.41 -25.68 -10.00
CA SER A 800 -18.52 -26.54 -9.51
C SER A 800 -17.98 -27.79 -8.82
N ILE A 801 -18.55 -28.18 -7.67
CA ILE A 801 -18.15 -29.40 -6.94
C ILE A 801 -18.66 -30.62 -7.72
N HIS A 802 -17.77 -31.39 -8.31
CA HIS A 802 -18.14 -32.34 -9.36
C HIS A 802 -18.72 -33.67 -8.84
N ASN A 803 -18.32 -34.10 -7.65
CA ASN A 803 -18.75 -35.38 -7.08
C ASN A 803 -19.50 -35.12 -5.77
N VAL A 804 -20.79 -35.49 -5.71
CA VAL A 804 -21.55 -35.57 -4.45
C VAL A 804 -21.72 -37.05 -4.12
N LEU A 805 -21.26 -37.44 -2.93
CA LEU A 805 -21.00 -38.82 -2.55
C LEU A 805 -21.65 -39.13 -1.19
N LEU A 806 -22.00 -40.40 -0.97
CA LEU A 806 -22.50 -40.91 0.30
C LEU A 806 -21.71 -42.17 0.69
N TYR A 807 -21.26 -42.25 1.95
CA TYR A 807 -20.76 -43.51 2.50
C TYR A 807 -21.93 -44.37 2.97
N ILE A 808 -22.10 -45.54 2.36
CA ILE A 808 -23.20 -46.46 2.65
C ILE A 808 -22.73 -47.90 2.40
N ASN A 809 -23.19 -48.88 3.19
CA ASN A 809 -22.85 -50.29 3.02
C ASN A 809 -21.33 -50.61 2.99
N SER A 810 -20.51 -49.77 3.64
CA SER A 810 -19.03 -49.81 3.62
C SER A 810 -18.38 -49.43 2.27
N VAL A 811 -19.09 -48.71 1.40
CA VAL A 811 -18.60 -48.21 0.11
C VAL A 811 -18.97 -46.74 -0.10
N ILE A 812 -18.21 -46.05 -0.96
CA ILE A 812 -18.51 -44.69 -1.42
C ILE A 812 -19.37 -44.80 -2.68
N GLU A 813 -20.65 -44.43 -2.60
CA GLU A 813 -21.56 -44.35 -3.76
C GLU A 813 -21.75 -42.89 -4.22
N ALA A 814 -21.77 -42.67 -5.54
CA ALA A 814 -22.09 -41.37 -6.13
C ALA A 814 -23.61 -41.13 -6.16
N VAL A 815 -24.04 -40.00 -5.61
CA VAL A 815 -25.46 -39.70 -5.35
C VAL A 815 -26.16 -39.28 -6.65
N PRO A 816 -27.23 -39.97 -7.09
CA PRO A 816 -27.93 -39.61 -8.32
C PRO A 816 -28.95 -38.49 -8.08
N PHE A 817 -28.53 -37.23 -8.23
CA PHE A 817 -29.37 -36.05 -7.99
C PHE A 817 -29.99 -35.43 -9.25
N SER A 818 -29.33 -35.49 -10.42
CA SER A 818 -29.95 -34.99 -11.66
C SER A 818 -30.79 -36.07 -12.36
N LYS A 819 -31.74 -35.66 -13.21
CA LYS A 819 -32.53 -36.59 -14.06
C LYS A 819 -31.62 -37.54 -14.84
N SER A 820 -30.53 -37.02 -15.41
CA SER A 820 -29.50 -37.78 -16.14
C SER A 820 -28.83 -38.85 -15.27
N ASP A 821 -28.51 -38.54 -14.01
CA ASP A 821 -27.81 -39.47 -13.11
C ASP A 821 -28.77 -40.55 -12.60
N VAL A 822 -30.01 -40.16 -12.27
CA VAL A 822 -31.09 -41.10 -11.94
C VAL A 822 -31.35 -42.05 -13.10
N PHE A 823 -31.41 -41.58 -14.35
CA PHE A 823 -31.54 -42.46 -15.52
C PHE A 823 -30.30 -43.34 -15.75
N SER A 824 -29.08 -42.84 -15.53
CA SER A 824 -27.83 -43.56 -15.78
C SER A 824 -27.46 -44.57 -14.68
N SER A 825 -27.94 -44.37 -13.45
CA SER A 825 -27.64 -45.26 -12.31
C SER A 825 -28.02 -46.72 -12.60
N ARG A 826 -27.14 -47.65 -12.22
CA ARG A 826 -27.39 -49.10 -12.28
C ARG A 826 -27.84 -49.69 -10.92
N THR A 827 -27.73 -48.91 -9.83
CA THR A 827 -28.05 -49.34 -8.46
C THR A 827 -29.52 -49.13 -8.07
N VAL A 828 -30.31 -48.48 -8.93
CA VAL A 828 -31.73 -48.14 -8.67
C VAL A 828 -32.63 -48.76 -9.76
N SER A 829 -33.72 -49.45 -9.38
CA SER A 829 -34.60 -50.10 -10.35
C SER A 829 -35.46 -49.11 -11.14
N VAL A 830 -36.00 -49.54 -12.29
CA VAL A 830 -36.87 -48.70 -13.15
C VAL A 830 -38.15 -48.24 -12.43
N ILE A 831 -38.62 -49.00 -11.42
CA ILE A 831 -39.76 -48.61 -10.59
C ILE A 831 -39.31 -47.53 -9.61
N ASP A 832 -38.23 -47.76 -8.88
CA ASP A 832 -37.74 -46.83 -7.84
C ASP A 832 -37.32 -45.48 -8.43
N LYS A 833 -36.75 -45.46 -9.65
CA LYS A 833 -36.48 -44.21 -10.41
C LYS A 833 -37.74 -43.37 -10.63
N ARG A 834 -38.90 -43.99 -10.86
CA ARG A 834 -40.18 -43.26 -11.02
C ARG A 834 -40.68 -42.74 -9.69
N ILE A 835 -40.55 -43.52 -8.61
CA ILE A 835 -40.96 -43.09 -7.26
C ILE A 835 -40.08 -41.92 -6.80
N LEU A 836 -38.76 -42.02 -6.95
CA LEU A 836 -37.81 -40.94 -6.69
C LEU A 836 -38.15 -39.68 -7.50
N MET A 837 -38.33 -39.81 -8.82
CA MET A 837 -38.67 -38.65 -9.65
C MET A 837 -40.02 -38.00 -9.29
N LYS A 838 -41.01 -38.76 -8.81
CA LYS A 838 -42.27 -38.22 -8.29
C LYS A 838 -42.05 -37.51 -6.95
N LEU A 839 -41.33 -38.14 -6.02
CA LEU A 839 -41.04 -37.60 -4.69
C LEU A 839 -40.23 -36.29 -4.75
N LEU A 840 -39.23 -36.19 -5.62
CA LEU A 840 -38.50 -34.93 -5.85
C LEU A 840 -39.40 -33.84 -6.44
N GLN A 841 -40.42 -34.19 -7.24
CA GLN A 841 -41.41 -33.23 -7.75
C GLN A 841 -42.41 -32.80 -6.66
N GLU A 842 -42.86 -33.71 -5.80
CA GLU A 842 -43.70 -33.38 -4.64
C GLU A 842 -42.96 -32.48 -3.65
N ILE A 843 -41.68 -32.77 -3.33
CA ILE A 843 -40.84 -31.89 -2.51
C ILE A 843 -40.65 -30.52 -3.20
N GLN A 844 -40.32 -30.48 -4.49
CA GLN A 844 -40.08 -29.23 -5.21
C GLN A 844 -41.33 -28.33 -5.32
N ASN A 845 -42.53 -28.92 -5.33
CA ASN A 845 -43.81 -28.22 -5.43
C ASN A 845 -44.51 -28.04 -4.06
N PHE A 846 -43.86 -28.39 -2.94
CA PHE A 846 -44.47 -28.32 -1.62
C PHE A 846 -44.55 -26.87 -1.12
N GLU A 847 -45.75 -26.29 -1.11
CA GLU A 847 -46.01 -25.01 -0.46
C GLU A 847 -45.89 -25.17 1.07
N VAL A 848 -44.80 -24.65 1.64
CA VAL A 848 -44.55 -24.74 3.09
C VAL A 848 -45.53 -23.86 3.89
N ASP A 849 -45.88 -22.70 3.33
CA ASP A 849 -46.65 -21.67 4.04
C ASP A 849 -48.16 -21.96 4.14
N SER A 850 -48.69 -22.89 3.34
CA SER A 850 -50.13 -23.17 3.28
C SER A 850 -50.66 -24.13 4.36
N LEU A 851 -49.80 -24.60 5.28
CA LEU A 851 -50.11 -25.69 6.22
C LEU A 851 -49.96 -25.36 7.73
N GLU A 852 -49.65 -24.12 8.11
CA GLU A 852 -49.45 -23.71 9.53
C GLU A 852 -50.62 -24.04 10.48
N ASN A 853 -51.84 -24.19 9.93
CA ASN A 853 -53.07 -24.50 10.64
C ASN A 853 -53.47 -25.99 10.62
N THR A 854 -52.58 -26.92 10.25
CA THR A 854 -52.87 -28.37 10.23
C THR A 854 -52.18 -29.15 11.35
N SER A 855 -52.84 -30.20 11.84
CA SER A 855 -52.54 -30.88 13.12
C SER A 855 -51.46 -31.97 13.02
N SER A 856 -50.29 -31.63 12.46
CA SER A 856 -49.16 -32.56 12.28
C SER A 856 -47.81 -31.86 12.55
N LYS A 857 -47.68 -31.18 13.70
CA LYS A 857 -46.49 -30.38 14.03
C LYS A 857 -45.24 -31.18 14.38
N ASP A 858 -45.40 -32.47 14.71
CA ASP A 858 -44.33 -33.30 15.28
C ASP A 858 -43.77 -34.36 14.31
N GLU A 859 -44.17 -34.34 13.03
CA GLU A 859 -43.65 -35.29 12.02
C GLU A 859 -42.22 -34.91 11.57
N THR A 860 -41.30 -35.86 11.63
CA THR A 860 -39.93 -35.68 11.10
C THR A 860 -39.87 -35.78 9.59
N PHE A 861 -38.83 -35.20 8.98
CA PHE A 861 -38.58 -35.38 7.54
C PHE A 861 -38.30 -36.86 7.18
N TYR A 862 -37.72 -37.62 8.11
CA TYR A 862 -37.50 -39.07 7.96
C TYR A 862 -38.82 -39.86 7.87
N GLU A 863 -39.79 -39.60 8.74
CA GLU A 863 -41.11 -40.24 8.71
C GLU A 863 -41.90 -39.86 7.45
N TYR A 864 -41.84 -38.58 7.06
CA TYR A 864 -42.42 -38.09 5.81
C TYR A 864 -41.87 -38.85 4.60
N LEU A 865 -40.55 -39.05 4.50
CA LEU A 865 -39.93 -39.83 3.43
C LEU A 865 -40.37 -41.32 3.47
N ARG A 866 -40.43 -41.93 4.66
CA ARG A 866 -40.92 -43.31 4.84
C ARG A 866 -42.36 -43.51 4.37
N SER A 867 -43.22 -42.49 4.46
CA SER A 867 -44.62 -42.56 4.00
C SER A 867 -44.76 -42.96 2.51
N PHE A 868 -43.80 -42.57 1.67
CA PHE A 868 -43.76 -42.88 0.24
C PHE A 868 -43.30 -44.30 -0.10
N ARG A 869 -42.89 -45.09 0.91
CA ARG A 869 -42.43 -46.50 0.77
C ARG A 869 -41.25 -46.67 -0.19
N ILE A 870 -40.34 -45.69 -0.20
CA ILE A 870 -39.09 -45.72 -0.98
C ILE A 870 -38.09 -46.76 -0.44
N PRO A 871 -37.17 -47.28 -1.28
CA PRO A 871 -36.02 -48.04 -0.81
C PRO A 871 -35.13 -47.23 0.13
N GLU A 872 -34.55 -47.89 1.13
CA GLU A 872 -33.69 -47.27 2.16
C GLU A 872 -32.47 -46.54 1.57
N ASN A 873 -31.92 -47.03 0.46
CA ASN A 873 -30.83 -46.39 -0.27
C ASN A 873 -31.24 -44.97 -0.73
N ILE A 874 -32.46 -44.84 -1.24
CA ILE A 874 -32.99 -43.59 -1.82
C ILE A 874 -33.38 -42.62 -0.70
N GLU A 875 -33.97 -43.13 0.38
CA GLU A 875 -34.19 -42.35 1.59
C GLU A 875 -32.89 -41.73 2.10
N LYS A 876 -31.82 -42.52 2.21
CA LYS A 876 -30.51 -42.02 2.66
C LYS A 876 -29.95 -40.99 1.69
N TYR A 877 -30.10 -41.14 0.36
CA TYR A 877 -29.72 -40.10 -0.60
C TYR A 877 -30.50 -38.79 -0.38
N ILE A 878 -31.82 -38.86 -0.19
CA ILE A 878 -32.63 -37.64 0.00
C ILE A 878 -32.31 -36.99 1.36
N LEU A 879 -32.25 -37.77 2.43
CA LEU A 879 -32.03 -37.31 3.80
C LEU A 879 -30.61 -36.76 4.02
N TYR A 880 -29.59 -37.57 3.70
CA TYR A 880 -28.20 -37.29 4.07
C TYR A 880 -27.42 -36.53 3.01
N SER A 881 -27.83 -36.53 1.73
CA SER A 881 -27.04 -35.92 0.64
C SER A 881 -27.75 -34.80 -0.12
N ILE A 882 -29.09 -34.85 -0.25
CA ILE A 882 -29.88 -33.78 -0.88
C ILE A 882 -30.30 -32.74 0.17
N ALA A 883 -30.90 -33.16 1.28
CA ALA A 883 -31.23 -32.28 2.39
C ALA A 883 -30.03 -32.03 3.32
N GLY A 884 -29.21 -33.04 3.58
CA GLY A 884 -28.05 -32.94 4.48
C GLY A 884 -28.40 -32.90 5.97
N VAL A 885 -29.53 -33.52 6.35
CA VAL A 885 -30.15 -33.35 7.69
C VAL A 885 -30.11 -34.64 8.52
N SER A 886 -30.44 -34.51 9.82
CA SER A 886 -30.58 -35.66 10.74
C SER A 886 -31.92 -36.37 10.59
N LYS A 887 -32.11 -37.53 11.25
CA LYS A 887 -33.43 -38.20 11.27
C LYS A 887 -34.48 -37.42 12.07
N GLU A 888 -34.05 -36.69 13.09
CA GLU A 888 -34.89 -35.92 14.00
C GLU A 888 -35.23 -34.51 13.47
N THR A 889 -34.72 -34.13 12.29
CA THR A 889 -35.00 -32.83 11.69
C THR A 889 -36.48 -32.74 11.28
N SER A 890 -37.11 -31.60 11.58
CA SER A 890 -38.53 -31.35 11.28
C SER A 890 -38.84 -31.57 9.79
N ARG A 891 -40.06 -32.06 9.49
CA ARG A 891 -40.52 -32.21 8.10
C ARG A 891 -40.36 -30.93 7.28
N ASN A 892 -40.68 -29.77 7.86
CA ASN A 892 -40.64 -28.49 7.16
C ASN A 892 -39.20 -28.05 6.83
N ASP A 893 -38.25 -28.24 7.75
CA ASP A 893 -36.87 -27.80 7.52
C ASP A 893 -36.11 -28.76 6.60
N GLY A 894 -36.40 -30.07 6.68
CA GLY A 894 -35.92 -31.04 5.70
C GLY A 894 -36.45 -30.79 4.28
N ILE A 895 -37.73 -30.41 4.13
CA ILE A 895 -38.30 -29.99 2.85
C ILE A 895 -37.62 -28.72 2.33
N LYS A 896 -37.46 -27.67 3.16
CA LYS A 896 -36.76 -26.44 2.76
C LYS A 896 -35.33 -26.70 2.29
N ALA A 897 -34.58 -27.53 3.01
CA ALA A 897 -33.21 -27.91 2.65
C ALA A 897 -33.16 -28.64 1.31
N ALA A 898 -34.03 -29.63 1.10
CA ALA A 898 -34.13 -30.36 -0.16
C ALA A 898 -34.58 -29.46 -1.33
N GLN A 899 -35.54 -28.56 -1.12
CA GLN A 899 -35.97 -27.58 -2.11
C GLN A 899 -34.83 -26.65 -2.53
N LEU A 900 -34.04 -26.16 -1.57
CA LEU A 900 -32.91 -25.27 -1.83
C LEU A 900 -31.82 -25.96 -2.68
N PHE A 901 -31.45 -27.20 -2.32
CA PHE A 901 -30.56 -28.05 -3.12
C PHE A 901 -31.10 -28.27 -4.54
N LEU A 902 -32.36 -28.71 -4.68
CA LEU A 902 -32.97 -29.01 -5.98
C LEU A 902 -33.06 -27.76 -6.87
N SER A 903 -33.36 -26.60 -6.28
CA SER A 903 -33.43 -25.31 -6.99
C SER A 903 -32.06 -24.75 -7.43
N SER A 904 -30.96 -25.28 -6.87
CA SER A 904 -29.58 -24.95 -7.24
C SER A 904 -29.02 -25.82 -8.38
N LEU A 905 -29.69 -26.92 -8.73
CA LEU A 905 -29.24 -27.84 -9.80
C LEU A 905 -29.30 -27.16 -11.18
N GLY A 906 -28.24 -27.34 -11.98
CA GLY A 906 -28.23 -26.93 -13.39
C GLY A 906 -27.91 -25.45 -13.64
N VAL A 907 -27.67 -24.64 -12.61
CA VAL A 907 -27.48 -23.18 -12.75
C VAL A 907 -26.13 -22.83 -13.39
N TYR A 908 -25.02 -23.35 -12.83
CA TYR A 908 -23.65 -23.17 -13.37
C TYR A 908 -22.99 -24.50 -13.78
N GLY A 909 -23.69 -25.62 -13.59
CA GLY A 909 -23.20 -26.98 -13.85
C GLY A 909 -24.20 -28.02 -13.36
N ASN A 910 -23.88 -29.31 -13.49
CA ASN A 910 -24.79 -30.39 -13.06
C ASN A 910 -25.05 -30.36 -11.55
N SER A 911 -24.00 -30.11 -10.76
CA SER A 911 -24.01 -30.09 -9.29
C SER A 911 -24.62 -28.79 -8.75
N PRO A 912 -25.29 -28.81 -7.59
CA PRO A 912 -25.83 -27.60 -7.00
C PRO A 912 -24.77 -26.73 -6.32
N PHE A 913 -23.56 -27.24 -6.09
CA PHE A 913 -22.54 -26.55 -5.28
C PHE A 913 -21.38 -25.95 -6.10
N LEU A 914 -20.89 -24.82 -5.60
CA LEU A 914 -19.68 -24.12 -6.01
C LEU A 914 -18.63 -24.14 -4.90
N TRP A 915 -17.35 -24.11 -5.30
CA TRP A 915 -16.19 -23.93 -4.45
C TRP A 915 -15.41 -22.68 -4.89
N PRO A 916 -15.07 -21.74 -3.99
CA PRO A 916 -14.19 -20.61 -4.30
C PRO A 916 -12.77 -21.09 -4.57
N LEU A 917 -12.19 -20.71 -5.71
CA LEU A 917 -10.78 -20.95 -5.98
C LEU A 917 -9.92 -20.26 -4.92
N TYR A 918 -8.80 -20.90 -4.55
CA TYR A 918 -7.92 -20.49 -3.44
C TYR A 918 -8.55 -20.52 -2.03
N GLY A 919 -9.81 -20.95 -1.87
CA GLY A 919 -10.42 -21.23 -0.56
C GLY A 919 -11.42 -20.18 -0.07
N SER A 920 -12.07 -20.48 1.05
CA SER A 920 -13.27 -19.76 1.52
C SER A 920 -12.99 -18.34 2.01
N SER A 921 -11.76 -18.04 2.42
CA SER A 921 -11.42 -16.69 2.91
C SER A 921 -11.37 -15.61 1.82
N GLU A 922 -11.27 -15.99 0.53
CA GLU A 922 -11.30 -15.03 -0.58
C GLU A 922 -12.63 -14.24 -0.60
N ILE A 923 -13.74 -14.85 -0.19
CA ILE A 923 -15.05 -14.19 -0.05
C ILE A 923 -14.98 -13.11 1.06
N VAL A 924 -14.35 -13.42 2.19
CA VAL A 924 -14.19 -12.49 3.31
C VAL A 924 -13.29 -11.31 2.91
N GLN A 925 -12.19 -11.60 2.22
CA GLN A 925 -11.28 -10.59 1.66
C GLN A 925 -11.98 -9.74 0.58
N ALA A 926 -12.87 -10.31 -0.22
CA ALA A 926 -13.65 -9.60 -1.22
C ALA A 926 -14.64 -8.60 -0.60
N PHE A 927 -15.26 -8.92 0.55
CA PHE A 927 -16.04 -7.96 1.34
C PHE A 927 -15.15 -6.91 2.03
N CYS A 928 -13.99 -7.29 2.60
CA CYS A 928 -13.01 -6.32 3.11
C CYS A 928 -12.61 -5.29 2.03
N ARG A 929 -12.31 -5.79 0.83
CA ARG A 929 -11.97 -4.99 -0.35
C ARG A 929 -13.11 -4.06 -0.75
N LEU A 930 -14.37 -4.51 -0.73
CA LEU A 930 -15.51 -3.65 -1.01
C LEU A 930 -15.59 -2.48 -0.02
N CYS A 931 -15.47 -2.76 1.27
CA CYS A 931 -15.44 -1.72 2.31
C CYS A 931 -14.30 -0.71 2.06
N ALA A 932 -13.10 -1.18 1.74
CA ALA A 932 -11.97 -0.29 1.43
C ALA A 932 -12.19 0.58 0.17
N VAL A 933 -12.90 0.07 -0.85
CA VAL A 933 -13.25 0.83 -2.07
C VAL A 933 -14.22 1.99 -1.76
N TYR A 934 -15.09 1.85 -0.75
CA TYR A 934 -16.03 2.88 -0.32
C TYR A 934 -15.53 3.68 0.92
N GLY A 935 -14.20 3.71 1.13
CA GLY A 935 -13.55 4.60 2.10
C GLY A 935 -13.35 4.02 3.51
N GLY A 936 -13.69 2.75 3.75
CA GLY A 936 -13.39 2.07 5.01
C GLY A 936 -11.88 1.92 5.26
N ILE A 937 -11.40 2.29 6.44
CA ILE A 937 -9.99 2.16 6.84
C ILE A 937 -9.76 0.76 7.43
N TYR A 938 -8.66 0.10 7.05
CA TYR A 938 -8.30 -1.25 7.52
C TYR A 938 -6.95 -1.28 8.24
N CYS A 939 -6.88 -1.91 9.42
CA CYS A 939 -5.64 -2.12 10.15
C CYS A 939 -5.50 -3.57 10.66
N LEU A 940 -4.55 -4.33 10.10
CA LEU A 940 -4.12 -5.63 10.62
C LEU A 940 -3.00 -5.47 11.66
N ASN A 941 -2.82 -6.45 12.55
CA ASN A 941 -1.96 -6.39 13.74
C ASN A 941 -2.38 -5.30 14.75
N ARG A 942 -3.67 -4.94 14.76
CA ARG A 942 -4.28 -3.94 15.65
C ARG A 942 -5.66 -4.41 16.08
N GLY A 943 -5.81 -4.81 17.34
CA GLY A 943 -7.11 -5.14 17.94
C GLY A 943 -7.74 -3.97 18.70
N ALA A 944 -8.84 -4.25 19.39
CA ALA A 944 -9.30 -3.47 20.53
C ALA A 944 -8.84 -4.15 21.83
N ASP A 945 -8.30 -3.38 22.77
CA ASP A 945 -7.84 -3.86 24.08
C ASP A 945 -8.92 -3.68 25.16
N GLU A 946 -9.75 -2.64 25.04
CA GLU A 946 -10.86 -2.32 25.95
C GLU A 946 -12.04 -1.72 25.18
N ILE A 947 -13.26 -2.01 25.63
CA ILE A 947 -14.50 -1.35 25.21
C ILE A 947 -14.79 -0.20 26.18
N LEU A 948 -15.07 1.00 25.65
CA LEU A 948 -15.37 2.20 26.43
C LEU A 948 -16.89 2.36 26.55
N VAL A 949 -17.43 2.43 27.78
CA VAL A 949 -18.88 2.42 28.03
C VAL A 949 -19.29 3.58 28.93
N GLU A 950 -20.29 4.35 28.51
CA GLU A 950 -20.88 5.44 29.29
C GLU A 950 -22.41 5.26 29.35
N GLY A 951 -22.93 4.97 30.54
CA GLY A 951 -24.34 4.62 30.72
C GLY A 951 -24.68 3.28 30.07
N ASP A 952 -25.66 3.27 29.16
CA ASP A 952 -26.09 2.08 28.40
C ASP A 952 -25.50 2.01 26.98
N LYS A 953 -24.48 2.83 26.69
CA LYS A 953 -23.86 2.95 25.36
C LYS A 953 -22.35 2.76 25.38
N CYS A 954 -21.86 2.08 24.34
CA CYS A 954 -20.46 2.07 23.97
C CYS A 954 -20.12 3.43 23.33
N THR A 955 -19.07 4.09 23.78
CA THR A 955 -18.57 5.35 23.17
C THR A 955 -17.41 5.11 22.21
N GLY A 956 -16.76 3.95 22.28
CA GLY A 956 -15.62 3.59 21.44
C GLY A 956 -14.80 2.45 22.02
N ILE A 957 -13.55 2.37 21.60
CA ILE A 957 -12.56 1.38 22.05
C ILE A 957 -11.24 2.03 22.47
N LEU A 958 -10.48 1.33 23.29
CA LEU A 958 -9.03 1.52 23.41
C LEU A 958 -8.33 0.56 22.42
N SER A 959 -7.33 1.06 21.69
CA SER A 959 -6.51 0.28 20.75
C SER A 959 -5.07 0.75 20.84
N GLY A 960 -4.24 0.03 21.60
CA GLY A 960 -2.95 0.50 22.08
C GLY A 960 -3.09 1.76 22.93
N ASP A 961 -2.24 2.76 22.68
CA ASP A 961 -2.29 4.06 23.38
C ASP A 961 -3.47 4.96 22.94
N LYS A 962 -4.32 4.56 21.98
CA LYS A 962 -5.33 5.44 21.36
C LYS A 962 -6.75 5.04 21.74
N LYS A 963 -7.53 6.01 22.24
CA LYS A 963 -8.99 5.92 22.28
C LYS A 963 -9.56 6.31 20.91
N LEU A 964 -10.47 5.49 20.39
CA LEU A 964 -11.12 5.66 19.08
C LEU A 964 -12.63 5.57 19.28
N PHE A 965 -13.36 6.62 18.92
CA PHE A 965 -14.78 6.80 19.21
C PHE A 965 -15.66 6.42 18.02
N ALA A 966 -16.84 5.84 18.30
CA ALA A 966 -17.79 5.47 17.25
C ALA A 966 -19.26 5.51 17.73
N GLN A 967 -20.18 5.68 16.78
CA GLN A 967 -21.62 5.62 17.06
C GLN A 967 -22.09 4.19 17.34
N ASN A 968 -21.55 3.22 16.61
CA ASN A 968 -21.77 1.78 16.83
C ASN A 968 -20.43 1.03 16.84
N VAL A 969 -20.37 -0.10 17.55
CA VAL A 969 -19.21 -1.01 17.56
C VAL A 969 -19.66 -2.44 17.25
N VAL A 970 -18.93 -3.12 16.37
CA VAL A 970 -19.13 -4.52 15.99
C VAL A 970 -17.88 -5.32 16.38
N ILE A 971 -18.05 -6.47 17.05
CA ILE A 971 -16.95 -7.31 17.54
C ILE A 971 -17.39 -8.79 17.58
N PRO A 972 -16.53 -9.78 17.26
CA PRO A 972 -16.87 -11.20 17.41
C PRO A 972 -17.15 -11.56 18.86
N SER A 973 -18.10 -12.47 19.06
CA SER A 973 -18.49 -12.99 20.38
C SER A 973 -17.35 -13.69 21.14
N SER A 974 -16.23 -13.99 20.48
CA SER A 974 -15.00 -14.56 21.06
C SER A 974 -14.04 -13.53 21.66
N GLN A 975 -14.13 -12.26 21.25
CA GLN A 975 -13.35 -11.12 21.79
C GLN A 975 -14.18 -10.23 22.72
N ALA A 976 -15.50 -10.43 22.76
CA ALA A 976 -16.41 -9.71 23.65
C ALA A 976 -16.12 -10.02 25.14
N PRO A 977 -16.15 -9.01 26.03
CA PRO A 977 -16.04 -9.21 27.48
C PRO A 977 -17.03 -10.25 28.02
N TYR A 978 -16.58 -11.10 28.95
CA TYR A 978 -17.41 -12.18 29.51
C TYR A 978 -18.62 -11.65 30.30
N GLU A 979 -18.49 -10.45 30.86
CA GLU A 979 -19.51 -9.72 31.62
C GLU A 979 -20.75 -9.38 30.77
N PHE A 980 -20.64 -9.40 29.43
CA PHE A 980 -21.74 -9.14 28.50
C PHE A 980 -22.65 -10.37 28.27
N PHE A 981 -22.35 -11.52 28.87
CA PHE A 981 -23.16 -12.75 28.76
C PHE A 981 -23.71 -13.17 30.13
N THR A 982 -24.93 -13.74 30.14
CA THR A 982 -25.57 -14.30 31.34
C THR A 982 -25.02 -15.67 31.78
N GLY A 983 -24.20 -16.31 30.93
CA GLY A 983 -23.70 -17.66 31.17
C GLY A 983 -22.62 -18.10 30.19
N LYS A 984 -22.38 -19.42 30.14
CA LYS A 984 -21.37 -20.09 29.31
C LYS A 984 -21.96 -21.25 28.49
N HIS A 985 -23.09 -21.04 27.85
CA HIS A 985 -23.66 -22.00 26.90
C HIS A 985 -22.85 -21.92 25.60
N LEU A 986 -22.11 -22.98 25.26
CA LEU A 986 -21.23 -23.00 24.09
C LEU A 986 -21.85 -23.79 22.93
N GLU A 987 -22.07 -23.13 21.79
CA GLU A 987 -22.21 -23.85 20.51
C GLU A 987 -20.83 -24.35 20.07
N THR A 988 -20.77 -25.56 19.51
CA THR A 988 -19.53 -26.21 19.09
C THR A 988 -19.65 -26.90 17.74
N ILE A 989 -18.56 -26.90 16.98
CA ILE A 989 -18.38 -27.70 15.77
C ILE A 989 -17.01 -28.37 15.82
N SER A 990 -16.97 -29.66 15.52
CA SER A 990 -15.73 -30.42 15.41
C SER A 990 -15.17 -30.33 14.00
N ARG A 991 -13.86 -30.13 13.88
CA ARG A 991 -13.13 -29.85 12.64
C ARG A 991 -11.96 -30.82 12.47
N GLY A 992 -11.81 -31.38 11.28
CA GLY A 992 -10.62 -32.11 10.87
C GLY A 992 -10.03 -31.55 9.58
N ILE A 993 -8.72 -31.65 9.42
CA ILE A 993 -7.97 -31.30 8.20
C ILE A 993 -6.91 -32.39 7.99
N LEU A 994 -6.95 -33.04 6.82
CA LEU A 994 -6.01 -34.07 6.39
C LEU A 994 -5.28 -33.60 5.12
N ILE A 995 -4.04 -34.05 4.94
CA ILE A 995 -3.34 -34.01 3.64
C ILE A 995 -3.11 -35.47 3.21
N THR A 996 -3.50 -35.82 1.98
CA THR A 996 -3.38 -37.18 1.43
C THR A 996 -2.60 -37.21 0.11
N ASN A 997 -2.09 -38.39 -0.25
CA ASN A 997 -1.36 -38.64 -1.49
C ASN A 997 -2.24 -38.89 -2.74
N LYS A 998 -3.57 -39.02 -2.58
CA LYS A 998 -4.54 -39.20 -3.67
C LYS A 998 -5.98 -38.91 -3.20
N SER A 999 -6.90 -38.85 -4.16
CA SER A 999 -8.34 -38.70 -3.92
C SER A 999 -9.01 -39.99 -3.44
N LEU A 1000 -9.96 -39.84 -2.52
CA LEU A 1000 -10.90 -40.84 -2.03
C LEU A 1000 -11.72 -41.51 -3.14
N TYR A 1001 -12.05 -40.77 -4.21
CA TYR A 1001 -12.97 -41.23 -5.25
C TYR A 1001 -12.31 -41.15 -6.63
N SER A 1002 -11.30 -41.99 -6.83
CA SER A 1002 -10.45 -42.02 -8.04
C SER A 1002 -11.20 -42.31 -9.36
N SER A 1003 -12.45 -42.79 -9.31
CA SER A 1003 -13.35 -42.94 -10.46
C SER A 1003 -14.21 -41.71 -10.77
N GLY A 1004 -14.11 -40.64 -9.97
CA GLY A 1004 -14.80 -39.38 -10.16
C GLY A 1004 -14.09 -38.42 -11.13
N LYS A 1005 -14.58 -37.19 -11.19
CA LYS A 1005 -13.86 -36.09 -11.82
C LYS A 1005 -12.88 -35.46 -10.82
N LYS A 1006 -11.72 -35.04 -11.31
CA LYS A 1006 -10.82 -34.11 -10.60
C LYS A 1006 -11.53 -32.79 -10.27
N GLY A 1007 -11.13 -32.12 -9.20
CA GLY A 1007 -11.78 -30.93 -8.65
C GLY A 1007 -12.08 -31.04 -7.16
N ALA A 1008 -13.22 -30.47 -6.76
CA ALA A 1008 -13.76 -30.60 -5.41
C ALA A 1008 -14.82 -31.73 -5.36
N SER A 1009 -14.87 -32.43 -4.22
CA SER A 1009 -15.87 -33.47 -3.91
C SER A 1009 -16.50 -33.23 -2.53
N LEU A 1010 -17.80 -33.48 -2.40
CA LEU A 1010 -18.51 -33.53 -1.13
C LEU A 1010 -18.92 -34.97 -0.83
N LEU A 1011 -18.41 -35.55 0.25
CA LEU A 1011 -18.79 -36.84 0.78
C LEU A 1011 -19.54 -36.65 2.11
N GLN A 1012 -20.71 -37.28 2.23
CA GLN A 1012 -21.45 -37.36 3.48
C GLN A 1012 -21.23 -38.73 4.12
N PHE A 1013 -20.83 -38.76 5.39
CA PHE A 1013 -20.57 -39.98 6.14
C PHE A 1013 -21.56 -40.10 7.31
N PRO A 1014 -22.47 -41.09 7.32
CA PRO A 1014 -23.52 -41.19 8.33
C PRO A 1014 -22.98 -41.30 9.77
N SER A 1015 -23.45 -40.37 10.61
CA SER A 1015 -23.19 -40.32 12.05
C SER A 1015 -23.61 -41.61 12.77
N GLU A 1016 -22.93 -41.96 13.86
CA GLU A 1016 -23.40 -43.00 14.79
C GLU A 1016 -24.65 -42.55 15.58
N ASP A 1017 -24.72 -41.26 15.91
CA ASP A 1017 -25.85 -40.61 16.57
C ASP A 1017 -26.88 -40.14 15.52
N PRO A 1018 -28.13 -40.63 15.52
CA PRO A 1018 -29.15 -40.28 14.53
C PRO A 1018 -29.76 -38.88 14.70
N SER A 1019 -29.54 -38.22 15.86
CA SER A 1019 -30.05 -36.89 16.17
C SER A 1019 -29.27 -35.78 15.46
N ILE A 1020 -27.99 -36.03 15.14
CA ILE A 1020 -27.11 -35.11 14.41
C ILE A 1020 -27.03 -35.45 12.92
N PRO A 1021 -26.79 -34.46 12.04
CA PRO A 1021 -26.57 -34.69 10.62
C PRO A 1021 -25.25 -35.46 10.36
N PRO A 1022 -25.08 -36.03 9.15
CA PRO A 1022 -23.85 -36.73 8.75
C PRO A 1022 -22.59 -35.87 8.92
N VAL A 1023 -21.44 -36.54 9.12
CA VAL A 1023 -20.14 -35.90 9.02
C VAL A 1023 -19.91 -35.49 7.57
N SER A 1024 -19.81 -34.18 7.33
CA SER A 1024 -19.55 -33.63 6.01
C SER A 1024 -18.04 -33.58 5.75
N ILE A 1025 -17.62 -34.19 4.64
CA ILE A 1025 -16.23 -34.34 4.22
C ILE A 1025 -16.07 -33.63 2.88
N ILE A 1026 -15.23 -32.60 2.83
CA ILE A 1026 -14.90 -31.84 1.61
C ILE A 1026 -13.48 -32.24 1.18
N GLU A 1027 -13.35 -32.84 0.00
CA GLU A 1027 -12.05 -33.14 -0.63
C GLU A 1027 -11.75 -32.15 -1.74
N LEU A 1028 -10.49 -31.71 -1.81
CA LEU A 1028 -9.97 -30.68 -2.72
C LEU A 1028 -8.65 -31.16 -3.34
N ASP A 1029 -8.57 -31.24 -4.67
CA ASP A 1029 -7.31 -31.52 -5.40
C ASP A 1029 -6.62 -30.24 -5.93
N SER A 1030 -5.50 -30.38 -6.64
CA SER A 1030 -4.72 -29.22 -7.11
C SER A 1030 -5.46 -28.28 -8.10
N SER A 1031 -6.55 -28.73 -8.73
CA SER A 1031 -7.37 -27.90 -9.62
C SER A 1031 -8.30 -26.93 -8.88
N THR A 1032 -8.48 -27.10 -7.56
CA THR A 1032 -9.12 -26.10 -6.69
C THR A 1032 -8.16 -24.97 -6.28
N HIS A 1033 -6.87 -25.10 -6.63
CA HIS A 1033 -5.73 -24.34 -6.10
C HIS A 1033 -5.50 -24.48 -4.59
N SER A 1034 -6.07 -25.49 -3.93
CA SER A 1034 -5.87 -25.73 -2.49
C SER A 1034 -4.57 -26.47 -2.16
N CYS A 1035 -3.98 -27.24 -3.08
CA CYS A 1035 -2.74 -27.99 -2.81
C CYS A 1035 -1.87 -28.23 -4.08
N PRO A 1036 -0.60 -28.68 -3.91
CA PRO A 1036 0.22 -29.18 -5.01
C PRO A 1036 -0.38 -30.38 -5.76
N ASP A 1037 0.07 -30.57 -6.99
CA ASP A 1037 -0.30 -31.70 -7.85
C ASP A 1037 0.18 -33.04 -7.26
N GLY A 1038 -0.67 -34.05 -7.27
CA GLY A 1038 -0.41 -35.34 -6.63
C GLY A 1038 -0.70 -35.36 -5.12
N LEU A 1039 -1.45 -34.37 -4.62
CA LEU A 1039 -2.00 -34.33 -3.26
C LEU A 1039 -3.50 -33.99 -3.30
N CYS A 1040 -4.18 -34.26 -2.20
CA CYS A 1040 -5.47 -33.69 -1.88
C CYS A 1040 -5.46 -33.14 -0.44
N ILE A 1041 -6.29 -32.13 -0.17
CA ILE A 1041 -6.69 -31.75 1.19
C ILE A 1041 -8.07 -32.29 1.44
N VAL A 1042 -8.30 -32.85 2.63
CA VAL A 1042 -9.64 -33.31 3.06
C VAL A 1042 -10.01 -32.65 4.37
N HIS A 1043 -11.13 -31.91 4.37
CA HIS A 1043 -11.68 -31.24 5.54
C HIS A 1043 -12.89 -32.03 6.07
N LEU A 1044 -12.90 -32.30 7.37
CA LEU A 1044 -14.01 -32.96 8.08
C LEU A 1044 -14.78 -31.92 8.92
N MET A 1045 -16.10 -32.10 9.00
CA MET A 1045 -17.03 -31.29 9.77
C MET A 1045 -18.07 -32.17 10.48
N LYS A 1046 -18.22 -32.02 11.78
CA LYS A 1046 -19.28 -32.68 12.57
C LYS A 1046 -19.95 -31.67 13.51
N LYS A 1047 -21.28 -31.71 13.61
CA LYS A 1047 -22.07 -30.90 14.55
C LYS A 1047 -21.75 -31.30 16.00
N GLY A 1048 -21.61 -30.30 16.87
CA GLY A 1048 -21.27 -30.50 18.29
C GLY A 1048 -19.83 -30.97 18.50
N SER A 1049 -19.52 -31.37 19.73
CA SER A 1049 -18.23 -31.95 20.08
C SER A 1049 -18.07 -33.39 19.56
N ASP A 1050 -16.81 -33.81 19.38
CA ASP A 1050 -16.38 -35.20 19.21
C ASP A 1050 -15.36 -35.48 20.30
N ASN A 1051 -15.83 -36.00 21.43
CA ASN A 1051 -15.01 -36.19 22.63
C ASN A 1051 -13.98 -37.30 22.36
N ASP A 1052 -12.71 -36.92 22.31
CA ASP A 1052 -11.55 -37.72 21.88
C ASP A 1052 -11.53 -38.08 20.36
N TYR A 1053 -12.25 -37.33 19.52
CA TYR A 1053 -12.28 -37.50 18.06
C TYR A 1053 -12.64 -38.91 17.55
N LYS A 1054 -13.54 -39.59 18.26
CA LYS A 1054 -13.88 -41.00 18.00
C LYS A 1054 -14.59 -41.18 16.66
N GLU A 1055 -15.45 -40.23 16.27
CA GLU A 1055 -16.13 -40.31 14.99
C GLU A 1055 -15.20 -39.93 13.83
N PHE A 1056 -14.29 -38.97 14.02
CA PHE A 1056 -13.24 -38.72 13.03
C PHE A 1056 -12.24 -39.87 12.89
N ASP A 1057 -11.86 -40.56 13.97
CA ASP A 1057 -11.01 -41.76 13.86
C ASP A 1057 -11.77 -42.95 13.25
N ARG A 1058 -13.10 -43.07 13.44
CA ARG A 1058 -13.97 -43.98 12.66
C ARG A 1058 -13.91 -43.66 11.17
N VAL A 1059 -14.07 -42.39 10.79
CA VAL A 1059 -13.94 -41.92 9.39
C VAL A 1059 -12.54 -42.23 8.83
N ILE A 1060 -11.48 -42.01 9.61
CA ILE A 1060 -10.10 -42.34 9.19
C ILE A 1060 -9.95 -43.83 8.91
N ASN A 1061 -10.36 -44.70 9.84
CA ASN A 1061 -10.19 -46.16 9.70
C ASN A 1061 -11.01 -46.73 8.51
N GLU A 1062 -12.21 -46.20 8.29
CA GLU A 1062 -13.09 -46.61 7.19
C GLU A 1062 -12.61 -46.11 5.82
N LEU A 1063 -12.14 -44.86 5.72
CA LEU A 1063 -11.87 -44.24 4.41
C LEU A 1063 -10.39 -44.13 4.00
N PHE A 1064 -9.44 -44.25 4.93
CA PHE A 1064 -8.02 -43.94 4.68
C PHE A 1064 -7.06 -45.04 5.18
N GLU A 1065 -5.80 -44.94 4.76
CA GLU A 1065 -4.66 -45.71 5.27
C GLU A 1065 -3.73 -44.82 6.11
N ILE A 1066 -3.40 -45.28 7.32
CA ILE A 1066 -2.38 -44.65 8.19
C ILE A 1066 -1.04 -45.39 7.97
N PRO A 1067 0.07 -44.68 7.67
CA PRO A 1067 1.39 -45.30 7.62
C PRO A 1067 1.76 -46.01 8.94
N LYS A 1068 2.08 -47.31 8.85
CA LYS A 1068 2.65 -48.07 9.96
C LYS A 1068 4.11 -47.63 10.17
N GLN A 1069 4.54 -47.50 11.42
CA GLN A 1069 5.95 -47.28 11.71
C GLN A 1069 6.78 -48.54 11.35
N PRO A 1070 8.05 -48.38 10.94
CA PRO A 1070 8.91 -49.49 10.54
C PRO A 1070 9.43 -50.27 11.76
N GLU A 1071 8.57 -51.08 12.37
CA GLU A 1071 9.03 -52.18 13.22
C GLU A 1071 9.76 -53.23 12.38
N THR A 1072 10.74 -53.91 13.00
CA THR A 1072 11.75 -54.73 12.32
C THR A 1072 11.17 -55.72 11.31
N ALA A 1073 11.49 -55.52 10.03
CA ALA A 1073 11.07 -56.41 8.96
C ALA A 1073 11.67 -57.82 9.12
N VAL A 1074 10.81 -58.81 9.34
CA VAL A 1074 11.12 -60.24 9.15
C VAL A 1074 10.45 -60.68 7.86
N ASN A 1075 11.21 -61.39 7.02
CA ASN A 1075 10.86 -61.66 5.63
C ASN A 1075 9.51 -62.39 5.46
N SER A 1076 8.73 -61.94 4.47
CA SER A 1076 7.74 -62.78 3.78
C SER A 1076 7.56 -62.29 2.34
N GLU A 1077 8.30 -62.88 1.41
CA GLU A 1077 8.10 -62.64 -0.03
C GLU A 1077 6.82 -63.32 -0.51
N CYS A 1078 5.89 -62.56 -1.09
CA CYS A 1078 4.76 -63.08 -1.86
C CYS A 1078 4.48 -62.14 -3.03
N ASN A 1079 4.92 -62.51 -4.23
CA ASN A 1079 4.60 -61.80 -5.46
C ASN A 1079 3.17 -62.11 -5.89
N ASP A 1080 2.33 -61.07 -6.02
CA ASP A 1080 0.92 -61.21 -6.44
C ASP A 1080 0.48 -59.94 -7.19
N GLU A 1081 0.99 -59.74 -8.41
CA GLU A 1081 0.95 -58.49 -9.21
C GLU A 1081 -0.44 -58.07 -9.74
N THR A 1082 -1.53 -58.47 -9.07
CA THR A 1082 -2.92 -58.32 -9.56
C THR A 1082 -3.85 -57.50 -8.65
N LYS A 1083 -3.31 -56.80 -7.63
CA LYS A 1083 -4.12 -56.15 -6.56
C LYS A 1083 -3.92 -54.63 -6.38
N ILE A 1084 -3.28 -53.94 -7.34
CA ILE A 1084 -2.77 -52.56 -7.11
C ILE A 1084 -3.82 -51.44 -7.24
N GLU A 1085 -4.94 -51.65 -7.95
CA GLU A 1085 -5.84 -50.55 -8.33
C GLU A 1085 -6.81 -50.02 -7.24
N ASN A 1086 -6.86 -50.61 -6.03
CA ASN A 1086 -7.94 -50.35 -5.07
C ASN A 1086 -7.52 -50.14 -3.58
N SER A 1087 -6.31 -49.62 -3.32
CA SER A 1087 -5.89 -49.17 -1.97
C SER A 1087 -6.56 -47.84 -1.57
N LYS A 1088 -6.71 -47.57 -0.27
CA LYS A 1088 -7.26 -46.30 0.25
C LYS A 1088 -6.24 -45.15 0.08
N PRO A 1089 -6.63 -43.87 0.21
CA PRO A 1089 -5.67 -42.77 0.27
C PRO A 1089 -4.85 -42.81 1.55
N THR A 1090 -3.55 -42.55 1.46
CA THR A 1090 -2.64 -42.53 2.61
C THR A 1090 -2.63 -41.14 3.24
N ILE A 1091 -2.80 -41.07 4.56
CA ILE A 1091 -2.70 -39.81 5.31
C ILE A 1091 -1.22 -39.44 5.50
N LEU A 1092 -0.87 -38.23 5.06
CA LEU A 1092 0.46 -37.62 5.24
C LEU A 1092 0.50 -36.70 6.46
N PHE A 1093 -0.64 -36.06 6.78
CA PHE A 1093 -0.84 -35.19 7.93
C PHE A 1093 -2.29 -35.28 8.42
N LYS A 1094 -2.50 -35.24 9.75
CA LYS A 1094 -3.83 -34.94 10.34
C LYS A 1094 -3.74 -33.80 11.36
N LEU A 1095 -4.75 -32.95 11.37
CA LEU A 1095 -5.09 -31.98 12.41
C LEU A 1095 -6.58 -32.14 12.76
N PHE A 1096 -6.88 -32.25 14.05
CA PHE A 1096 -8.22 -32.19 14.61
C PHE A 1096 -8.30 -31.03 15.63
N PHE A 1097 -9.45 -30.37 15.69
CA PHE A 1097 -9.77 -29.33 16.67
C PHE A 1097 -11.30 -29.18 16.83
N MET A 1098 -11.74 -28.49 17.88
CA MET A 1098 -13.11 -28.00 18.01
C MET A 1098 -13.11 -26.47 17.99
N LEU A 1099 -14.08 -25.88 17.30
CA LEU A 1099 -14.38 -24.45 17.41
C LEU A 1099 -15.59 -24.25 18.34
N SER A 1100 -15.54 -23.20 19.15
CA SER A 1100 -16.55 -22.90 20.18
C SER A 1100 -16.91 -21.42 20.25
N GLN A 1101 -18.18 -21.11 20.49
CA GLN A 1101 -18.67 -19.73 20.69
C GLN A 1101 -19.71 -19.70 21.81
N ASN A 1102 -19.71 -18.63 22.61
CA ASN A 1102 -20.79 -18.38 23.56
C ASN A 1102 -22.10 -18.02 22.82
N GLN A 1103 -23.18 -18.70 23.20
CA GLN A 1103 -24.55 -18.53 22.74
C GLN A 1103 -25.52 -18.24 23.91
N SER A 1104 -24.99 -17.90 25.10
CA SER A 1104 -25.83 -17.41 26.21
C SER A 1104 -26.47 -16.05 25.90
N GLU A 1105 -27.62 -15.79 26.51
CA GLU A 1105 -28.30 -14.49 26.45
C GLU A 1105 -27.38 -13.36 26.92
N TYR A 1106 -27.56 -12.16 26.35
CA TYR A 1106 -26.78 -10.99 26.73
C TYR A 1106 -27.17 -10.46 28.11
N SER A 1107 -26.17 -10.08 28.91
CA SER A 1107 -26.42 -9.45 30.21
C SER A 1107 -26.94 -8.02 30.03
N SER A 1108 -27.59 -7.47 31.07
CA SER A 1108 -28.02 -6.07 31.10
C SER A 1108 -26.87 -5.05 31.14
N ILE A 1109 -25.61 -5.51 31.21
CA ILE A 1109 -24.39 -4.70 31.19
C ILE A 1109 -23.93 -4.46 29.74
N LYS A 1110 -24.32 -5.33 28.79
CA LYS A 1110 -23.97 -5.19 27.37
C LYS A 1110 -24.53 -3.86 26.81
N PRO A 1111 -23.71 -2.98 26.23
CA PRO A 1111 -24.20 -1.75 25.62
C PRO A 1111 -25.09 -1.99 24.40
N LYS A 1112 -26.10 -1.13 24.19
CA LYS A 1112 -27.12 -1.32 23.14
C LYS A 1112 -26.60 -1.17 21.71
N ASN A 1113 -25.63 -0.28 21.50
CA ASN A 1113 -24.95 0.00 20.23
C ASN A 1113 -23.64 -0.81 20.05
N LEU A 1114 -23.52 -1.92 20.79
CA LEU A 1114 -22.46 -2.90 20.62
C LEU A 1114 -23.06 -4.19 20.08
N HIS A 1115 -22.72 -4.54 18.85
CA HIS A 1115 -23.28 -5.68 18.12
C HIS A 1115 -22.26 -6.82 18.12
N LEU A 1116 -22.73 -8.05 18.33
CA LEU A 1116 -21.87 -9.23 18.49
C LEU A 1116 -21.98 -10.15 17.29
N CYS A 1117 -20.86 -10.41 16.64
CA CYS A 1117 -20.79 -11.29 15.47
C CYS A 1117 -20.57 -12.76 15.86
N SER A 1118 -21.01 -13.65 14.97
CA SER A 1118 -20.82 -15.09 15.08
C SER A 1118 -19.62 -15.57 14.26
N GLY A 1119 -18.81 -16.43 14.88
CA GLY A 1119 -17.78 -17.20 14.20
C GLY A 1119 -18.37 -18.43 13.48
N PRO A 1120 -17.52 -19.22 12.78
CA PRO A 1120 -17.94 -20.35 11.94
C PRO A 1120 -18.37 -21.61 12.72
N VAL A 1121 -19.13 -21.46 13.81
CA VAL A 1121 -19.61 -22.59 14.63
C VAL A 1121 -20.90 -23.23 14.12
N GLN A 1122 -21.68 -22.55 13.28
CA GLN A 1122 -22.91 -23.13 12.73
C GLN A 1122 -22.59 -24.26 11.75
N PHE A 1123 -23.22 -25.42 11.99
CA PHE A 1123 -23.17 -26.57 11.08
C PHE A 1123 -24.09 -26.33 9.86
N GLU A 1124 -23.60 -25.51 8.95
CA GLU A 1124 -24.15 -25.27 7.61
C GLU A 1124 -23.05 -25.49 6.55
N LEU A 1125 -23.43 -25.95 5.36
CA LEU A 1125 -22.50 -26.13 4.24
C LEU A 1125 -22.17 -24.79 3.56
N ASP A 1126 -23.17 -23.91 3.45
CA ASP A 1126 -23.08 -22.52 2.95
C ASP A 1126 -22.96 -21.53 4.13
N PHE A 1127 -23.13 -20.23 3.89
CA PHE A 1127 -22.96 -19.12 4.84
C PHE A 1127 -24.30 -18.46 5.26
N ILE A 1128 -25.42 -19.18 5.12
CA ILE A 1128 -26.79 -18.63 5.23
C ILE A 1128 -27.03 -17.96 6.58
N SER A 1129 -26.53 -18.55 7.67
CA SER A 1129 -26.72 -18.03 9.03
C SER A 1129 -25.82 -16.82 9.30
N SER A 1130 -24.59 -16.85 8.77
CA SER A 1130 -23.66 -15.72 8.83
C SER A 1130 -24.21 -14.48 8.11
N LEU A 1131 -24.83 -14.65 6.93
CA LEU A 1131 -25.44 -13.55 6.18
C LEU A 1131 -26.69 -12.97 6.88
N LYS A 1132 -27.56 -13.82 7.44
CA LYS A 1132 -28.70 -13.34 8.24
C LYS A 1132 -28.25 -12.54 9.47
N THR A 1133 -27.16 -12.95 10.11
CA THR A 1133 -26.57 -12.21 11.23
C THR A 1133 -26.03 -10.86 10.78
N ALA A 1134 -25.33 -10.80 9.64
CA ALA A 1134 -24.79 -9.56 9.09
C ALA A 1134 -25.91 -8.57 8.66
N GLU A 1135 -26.96 -9.07 8.00
CA GLU A 1135 -28.11 -8.25 7.62
C GLU A 1135 -28.90 -7.75 8.83
N GLY A 1136 -29.09 -8.60 9.86
CA GLY A 1136 -29.71 -8.21 11.12
C GLY A 1136 -28.96 -7.07 11.82
N ILE A 1137 -27.65 -7.25 12.04
CA ILE A 1137 -26.78 -6.24 12.66
C ILE A 1137 -26.78 -4.93 11.86
N PHE A 1138 -26.75 -4.99 10.52
CA PHE A 1138 -26.84 -3.80 9.69
C PHE A 1138 -28.18 -3.07 9.86
N ARG A 1139 -29.31 -3.79 9.84
CA ARG A 1139 -30.66 -3.21 10.01
C ARG A 1139 -30.91 -2.70 11.44
N GLU A 1140 -30.25 -3.25 12.45
CA GLU A 1140 -30.27 -2.70 13.82
C GLU A 1140 -29.61 -1.31 13.89
N MET A 1141 -28.50 -1.12 13.18
CA MET A 1141 -27.78 0.16 13.14
C MET A 1141 -28.42 1.17 12.18
N TYR A 1142 -28.95 0.70 11.04
CA TYR A 1142 -29.38 1.49 9.89
C TYR A 1142 -30.72 0.96 9.33
N PRO A 1143 -31.85 1.16 10.02
CA PRO A 1143 -33.12 0.50 9.69
C PRO A 1143 -33.79 1.00 8.40
N ASP A 1144 -33.53 2.25 7.99
CA ASP A 1144 -34.12 2.89 6.81
C ASP A 1144 -33.26 2.74 5.53
N GLU A 1145 -32.14 2.01 5.60
CA GLU A 1145 -31.11 1.93 4.54
C GLU A 1145 -31.09 0.54 3.87
N GLU A 1146 -30.79 0.45 2.57
CA GLU A 1146 -30.71 -0.85 1.89
C GLU A 1146 -29.46 -1.63 2.33
N PHE A 1147 -29.62 -2.93 2.64
CA PHE A 1147 -28.50 -3.81 2.92
C PHE A 1147 -27.76 -4.18 1.62
N LEU A 1148 -26.56 -3.62 1.45
CA LEU A 1148 -25.69 -3.81 0.28
C LEU A 1148 -26.41 -3.57 -1.07
N PRO A 1149 -26.89 -2.33 -1.32
CA PRO A 1149 -27.53 -1.97 -2.59
C PRO A 1149 -26.62 -2.24 -3.78
N ALA A 1150 -27.21 -2.39 -4.96
CA ALA A 1150 -26.45 -2.41 -6.21
C ALA A 1150 -25.51 -1.20 -6.32
N PRO A 1151 -24.33 -1.32 -6.94
CA PRO A 1151 -23.49 -0.15 -7.19
C PRO A 1151 -24.28 0.83 -8.08
N ILE A 1152 -24.44 2.08 -7.64
CA ILE A 1152 -25.12 3.10 -8.44
C ILE A 1152 -24.29 3.31 -9.71
N GLU A 1153 -24.84 2.91 -10.85
CA GLU A 1153 -24.30 3.24 -12.16
C GLU A 1153 -24.46 4.75 -12.35
N THR A 1154 -23.36 5.49 -12.24
CA THR A 1154 -23.34 6.90 -12.62
C THR A 1154 -23.71 6.99 -14.11
N PRO A 1155 -24.79 7.68 -14.50
CA PRO A 1155 -25.26 7.65 -15.88
C PRO A 1155 -24.15 8.12 -16.82
N THR A 1156 -23.90 7.30 -17.85
CA THR A 1156 -23.09 7.68 -19.01
C THR A 1156 -23.77 8.83 -19.74
N GLU A 1157 -23.02 9.83 -20.22
CA GLU A 1157 -23.52 11.03 -20.93
C GLU A 1157 -24.12 10.74 -22.33
N GLU A 1158 -24.66 9.54 -22.56
CA GLU A 1158 -25.36 9.14 -23.80
C GLU A 1158 -26.85 8.80 -23.55
N GLU A 1159 -27.38 9.01 -22.32
CA GLU A 1159 -28.81 9.13 -21.99
C GLU A 1159 -29.15 10.55 -21.49
#